data_AF-A0A7X8KSM5-F1
#
_entry.id   AF-A0A7X8KSM5-F1
#
_cell.length_a   1.000
_cell.length_b   1.000
_cell.length_c   1.000
_cell.angle_alpha   90.00
_cell.angle_beta   90.00
_cell.angle_gamma   90.00
#
_symmetry.space_group_name_H-M   'P 1'
#
loop_
_entity.id
_entity.type
_entity.pdbx_description
1 polymer ?
#
loop_
_entity_poly.entity_id
_entity_poly.type
_entity_poly.pdbx_seq_one_letter_code
_entity_poly.pdbx_strand_id
1 'polypeptide(L)'
;MFKKAILILLIGLFLLLPAGVYFQTPTTLNATPFMERIEGSTNMETVISIVQRLGGTAASNIVITDDCQNAANFAASVLAFHLDAPILPKSQSAIQYVRQYLTKGGTVWLISSGEVFSDEFAANFAKIKRIEGRDQYETAALIAEQLGKTKTVVICSGENIADALNICSIASREKWPILLTFKNSLPQATKNYLLKSKPQNIYIVGGKGAVSYELEEQIQKLLPSAHCERFQGYNCLETSALVLAKFIPDPKNLYFTCATEYDLALAGSVLAAKTKGALILCNSATIDLPPAIDKYIASLKEPTSIYVLGGQFAVSDETVLSAGQLEQPAVQKTDFVNLAEYIPSLIIDLPYATTNNFTRTQLYSENVAYLRKGTADKLKKAVEELNQKGYRVKIWDAYRPPAVQFKMWNAFPNANFVANPWTGYSDHARGSAVDLTIDNLPMPTDFDEFSSRAYRVNQNKNAQLLEEVMVKHGFVPLASEWWHFTDSDNQEGIYKPVEKVNLAPKLTLRPNIVESITISMIGDVILGQDERFGNFADYYQRYGPQYFFSGVKDILAKDTLTIANLEGALTKSQEKIDKSSQGNRAFWFKGEPAYAEILQAGSIEAVNLANNHSLDYGAEGLKDTITNLKKVGITCFGEEQTAIYGKVGLIGANVLGPVEQGTDISVLKKKLKKQIEYLREKVPIIVVYFHWGTEYQTIVDKQQKELAHFAVDQGAKLVVGSHPHVLQEIEQYKGATIVYSLGNFVFGGNTQVAVKDTVIFQQTFRFLNDRLVEVEKEKLIPCSVSGSKDFNDYRPVKINKKQPQEL
;
A
#
# COMPACT_ATOMS: atom_id res chain seq x y z
N MET A 1 -57.06 -20.55 -51.56
CA MET A 1 -55.88 -20.02 -52.29
C MET A 1 -54.88 -19.34 -51.33
N PHE A 2 -54.57 -19.97 -50.18
CA PHE A 2 -53.62 -19.44 -49.17
C PHE A 2 -52.97 -20.59 -48.35
N LYS A 3 -52.66 -21.72 -49.01
CA LYS A 3 -51.99 -22.89 -48.39
C LYS A 3 -50.89 -23.52 -49.26
N LYS A 4 -50.42 -22.84 -50.31
CA LYS A 4 -49.30 -23.29 -51.17
C LYS A 4 -48.10 -22.33 -51.22
N ALA A 5 -48.11 -21.25 -50.44
CA ALA A 5 -46.97 -20.32 -50.34
C ALA A 5 -46.11 -20.50 -49.07
N ILE A 6 -46.53 -21.30 -48.08
CA ILE A 6 -45.80 -21.48 -46.82
C ILE A 6 -44.94 -22.75 -46.80
N LEU A 7 -45.15 -23.68 -47.74
CA LEU A 7 -44.42 -24.96 -47.77
C LEU A 7 -43.13 -24.94 -48.63
N ILE A 8 -42.93 -23.89 -49.45
CA ILE A 8 -41.70 -23.73 -50.26
C ILE A 8 -40.63 -22.89 -49.53
N LEU A 9 -40.99 -22.20 -48.43
CA LEU A 9 -40.00 -21.52 -47.58
C LEU A 9 -39.35 -22.45 -46.52
N LEU A 10 -39.81 -23.70 -46.39
CA LEU A 10 -39.39 -24.63 -45.32
C LEU A 10 -38.47 -25.78 -45.78
N ILE A 11 -38.08 -25.85 -47.06
CA ILE A 11 -37.20 -26.92 -47.58
C ILE A 11 -35.95 -26.36 -48.30
N GLY A 12 -35.77 -25.04 -48.33
CA GLY A 12 -34.66 -24.38 -49.05
C GLY A 12 -33.41 -24.06 -48.22
N LEU A 13 -33.28 -24.52 -46.97
CA LEU A 13 -32.15 -24.16 -46.11
C LEU A 13 -31.67 -25.31 -45.20
N PHE A 14 -31.64 -26.55 -45.72
CA PHE A 14 -31.21 -27.74 -44.95
C PHE A 14 -29.99 -28.46 -45.53
N LEU A 15 -29.20 -27.80 -46.38
CA LEU A 15 -27.94 -28.34 -46.90
C LEU A 15 -26.88 -27.24 -46.94
N LEU A 16 -26.21 -27.02 -45.80
CA LEU A 16 -24.83 -26.54 -45.62
C LEU A 16 -24.65 -26.08 -44.16
N LEU A 17 -24.45 -27.03 -43.24
CA LEU A 17 -23.87 -26.75 -41.92
C LEU A 17 -22.72 -27.74 -41.70
N PRO A 18 -21.44 -27.29 -41.76
CA PRO A 18 -20.36 -28.04 -41.16
C PRO A 18 -20.49 -27.96 -39.62
N ALA A 19 -19.98 -28.98 -38.95
CA ALA A 19 -20.00 -29.18 -37.51
C ALA A 19 -19.80 -27.88 -36.69
N GLY A 20 -20.65 -27.68 -35.69
CA GLY A 20 -20.67 -26.51 -34.83
C GLY A 20 -19.34 -26.27 -34.12
N VAL A 21 -18.65 -25.22 -34.56
CA VAL A 21 -17.73 -24.46 -33.72
C VAL A 21 -18.60 -23.51 -32.89
N TYR A 22 -18.68 -23.76 -31.59
CA TYR A 22 -19.26 -22.79 -30.64
C TYR A 22 -18.37 -21.53 -30.66
N PHE A 23 -18.74 -20.53 -31.45
CA PHE A 23 -18.26 -19.17 -31.24
C PHE A 23 -19.02 -18.59 -30.05
N GLN A 24 -18.40 -18.58 -28.87
CA GLN A 24 -18.77 -17.63 -27.83
C GLN A 24 -18.38 -16.23 -28.33
N THR A 25 -19.38 -15.45 -28.74
CA THR A 25 -19.24 -14.00 -28.75
C THR A 25 -18.87 -13.56 -27.34
N PRO A 26 -17.84 -12.69 -27.13
CA PRO A 26 -17.56 -12.18 -25.81
C PRO A 26 -18.76 -11.33 -25.39
N THR A 27 -19.58 -11.87 -24.49
CA THR A 27 -20.49 -11.05 -23.71
C THR A 27 -19.64 -10.02 -22.98
N THR A 28 -19.91 -8.75 -23.22
CA THR A 28 -19.44 -7.68 -22.35
C THR A 28 -20.09 -7.87 -20.99
N LEU A 29 -19.48 -8.69 -20.14
CA LEU A 29 -19.77 -8.68 -18.72
C LEU A 29 -19.41 -7.29 -18.21
N ASN A 30 -20.38 -6.61 -17.62
CA ASN A 30 -20.12 -5.68 -16.52
C ASN A 30 -19.38 -6.50 -15.45
N ALA A 31 -18.05 -6.59 -15.57
CA ALA A 31 -17.23 -7.42 -14.71
C ALA A 31 -17.14 -6.73 -13.36
N THR A 32 -17.75 -7.35 -12.35
CA THR A 32 -17.39 -7.08 -10.96
C THR A 32 -15.87 -7.22 -10.87
N PRO A 33 -15.14 -6.18 -10.44
CA PRO A 33 -13.69 -6.29 -10.37
C PRO A 33 -13.36 -7.36 -9.34
N PHE A 34 -12.59 -8.36 -9.78
CA PHE A 34 -12.13 -9.45 -8.94
C PHE A 34 -10.61 -9.35 -8.79
N MET A 35 -10.15 -9.72 -7.61
CA MET A 35 -8.75 -9.95 -7.33
C MET A 35 -8.46 -11.42 -7.61
N GLU A 36 -7.42 -11.71 -8.38
CA GLU A 36 -6.95 -13.06 -8.65
C GLU A 36 -5.47 -13.20 -8.29
N ARG A 37 -5.13 -14.26 -7.56
CA ARG A 37 -3.73 -14.62 -7.30
C ARG A 37 -3.26 -15.64 -8.33
N ILE A 38 -2.15 -15.31 -9.00
CA ILE A 38 -1.41 -16.19 -9.91
C ILE A 38 -0.17 -16.66 -9.16
N GLU A 39 -0.22 -17.88 -8.65
CA GLU A 39 0.88 -18.50 -7.89
C GLU A 39 1.04 -19.97 -8.25
N GLY A 40 2.23 -20.51 -8.00
CA GLY A 40 2.55 -21.92 -7.98
C GLY A 40 3.27 -22.29 -6.68
N SER A 41 3.59 -23.56 -6.49
CA SER A 41 4.31 -24.01 -5.28
C SER A 41 5.76 -23.51 -5.23
N THR A 42 6.29 -23.05 -6.37
CA THR A 42 7.60 -22.41 -6.51
C THR A 42 7.51 -21.14 -7.35
N ASN A 43 8.55 -20.30 -7.31
CA ASN A 43 8.67 -19.13 -8.18
C ASN A 43 8.62 -19.52 -9.67
N MET A 44 9.26 -20.62 -10.04
CA MET A 44 9.26 -21.09 -11.42
C MET A 44 7.88 -21.57 -11.88
N GLU A 45 7.12 -22.25 -11.01
CA GLU A 45 5.73 -22.61 -11.30
C GLU A 45 4.85 -21.36 -11.42
N THR A 46 5.08 -20.36 -10.58
CA THR A 46 4.39 -19.06 -10.68
C THR A 46 4.70 -18.40 -12.03
N VAL A 47 5.96 -18.37 -12.46
CA VAL A 47 6.37 -17.87 -13.78
C VAL A 47 5.65 -18.62 -14.90
N ILE A 48 5.56 -19.96 -14.80
CA ILE A 48 4.82 -20.78 -15.76
C ILE A 48 3.34 -20.38 -15.82
N SER A 49 2.69 -20.19 -14.67
CA SER A 49 1.30 -19.72 -14.59
C SER A 49 1.12 -18.33 -15.22
N ILE A 50 2.07 -17.41 -15.01
CA ILE A 50 2.06 -16.08 -15.64
C ILE A 50 2.17 -16.20 -17.15
N VAL A 51 3.14 -16.98 -17.67
CA VAL A 51 3.34 -17.08 -19.12
C VAL A 51 2.20 -17.84 -19.81
N GLN A 52 1.52 -18.76 -19.14
CA GLN A 52 0.32 -19.41 -19.68
C GLN A 52 -0.83 -18.41 -19.92
N ARG A 53 -0.91 -17.34 -19.13
CA ARG A 53 -1.88 -16.24 -19.32
C ARG A 53 -1.59 -15.35 -20.53
N LEU A 54 -0.39 -15.41 -21.11
CA LEU A 54 -0.01 -14.64 -22.29
C LEU A 54 -0.64 -15.16 -23.60
N GLY A 55 -1.41 -16.25 -23.60
CA GLY A 55 -2.10 -16.73 -24.81
C GLY A 55 -2.11 -18.25 -25.05
N GLY A 56 -1.77 -19.07 -24.06
CA GLY A 56 -1.94 -20.52 -24.15
C GLY A 56 -0.84 -21.30 -24.89
N THR A 57 -1.08 -22.60 -25.01
CA THR A 57 -0.15 -23.73 -25.11
C THR A 57 0.64 -23.87 -26.43
N ALA A 58 0.75 -22.82 -27.26
CA ALA A 58 1.45 -22.90 -28.54
C ALA A 58 2.13 -21.56 -28.90
N ALA A 59 3.46 -21.52 -28.85
CA ALA A 59 4.27 -20.34 -29.17
C ALA A 59 5.20 -20.58 -30.37
N SER A 60 5.33 -19.58 -31.26
CA SER A 60 6.30 -19.62 -32.38
C SER A 60 7.72 -19.20 -31.96
N ASN A 61 7.81 -18.41 -30.90
CA ASN A 61 9.05 -18.00 -30.28
C ASN A 61 8.94 -18.20 -28.77
N ILE A 62 10.02 -18.63 -28.12
CA ILE A 62 10.14 -18.65 -26.65
C ILE A 62 11.47 -17.99 -26.30
N VAL A 63 11.47 -17.05 -25.37
CA VAL A 63 12.67 -16.38 -24.86
C VAL A 63 13.09 -17.05 -23.56
N ILE A 64 14.35 -17.47 -23.48
CA ILE A 64 14.98 -17.98 -22.26
C ILE A 64 16.12 -17.04 -21.88
N THR A 65 16.05 -16.49 -20.67
CA THR A 65 17.09 -15.61 -20.09
C THR A 65 18.02 -16.39 -19.17
N ASP A 66 19.18 -15.81 -18.87
CA ASP A 66 20.08 -16.26 -17.81
C ASP A 66 19.54 -15.87 -16.40
N ASP A 67 20.42 -15.54 -15.45
CA ASP A 67 20.03 -15.08 -14.11
C ASP A 67 19.24 -13.77 -14.20
N CYS A 68 18.05 -13.69 -13.62
CA CYS A 68 17.20 -12.50 -13.66
C CYS A 68 17.74 -11.29 -12.90
N GLN A 69 18.84 -11.43 -12.15
CA GLN A 69 19.60 -10.28 -11.63
C GLN A 69 20.44 -9.58 -12.71
N ASN A 70 20.58 -10.17 -13.89
CA ASN A 70 21.21 -9.54 -15.03
C ASN A 70 20.29 -8.44 -15.61
N ALA A 71 20.77 -7.18 -15.59
CA ALA A 71 19.99 -6.04 -16.06
C ALA A 71 19.60 -6.13 -17.54
N ALA A 72 20.34 -6.90 -18.36
CA ALA A 72 20.02 -7.10 -19.76
C ALA A 72 18.68 -7.84 -19.96
N ASN A 73 18.22 -8.61 -18.97
CA ASN A 73 16.97 -9.35 -19.04
C ASN A 73 15.75 -8.42 -19.06
N PHE A 74 15.86 -7.20 -18.53
CA PHE A 74 14.83 -6.18 -18.72
C PHE A 74 14.68 -5.75 -20.17
N ALA A 75 15.79 -5.58 -20.91
CA ALA A 75 15.74 -5.36 -22.35
C ALA A 75 15.14 -6.57 -23.08
N ALA A 76 15.38 -7.79 -22.59
CA ALA A 76 14.81 -9.01 -23.14
C ALA A 76 13.28 -9.06 -23.02
N SER A 77 12.67 -8.41 -22.03
CA SER A 77 11.20 -8.28 -21.94
C SER A 77 10.61 -7.58 -23.17
N VAL A 78 11.30 -6.54 -23.68
CA VAL A 78 10.89 -5.79 -24.87
C VAL A 78 10.99 -6.66 -26.11
N LEU A 79 12.03 -7.48 -26.21
CA LEU A 79 12.19 -8.45 -27.30
C LEU A 79 11.13 -9.55 -27.24
N ALA A 80 10.86 -10.10 -26.05
CA ALA A 80 9.82 -11.11 -25.86
C ALA A 80 8.46 -10.58 -26.32
N PHE A 81 8.10 -9.35 -25.92
CA PHE A 81 6.90 -8.69 -26.40
C PHE A 81 6.91 -8.46 -27.92
N HIS A 82 8.04 -8.02 -28.48
CA HIS A 82 8.19 -7.80 -29.92
C HIS A 82 7.97 -9.08 -30.74
N LEU A 83 8.42 -10.23 -30.21
CA LEU A 83 8.34 -11.55 -30.85
C LEU A 83 7.02 -12.29 -30.59
N ASP A 84 6.12 -11.70 -29.79
CA ASP A 84 4.95 -12.37 -29.22
C ASP A 84 5.31 -13.68 -28.50
N ALA A 85 6.36 -13.62 -27.67
CA ALA A 85 6.98 -14.77 -27.02
C ALA A 85 6.79 -14.73 -25.49
N PRO A 86 6.57 -15.87 -24.82
CA PRO A 86 6.77 -15.97 -23.38
C PRO A 86 8.27 -15.86 -23.05
N ILE A 87 8.55 -15.32 -21.85
CA ILE A 87 9.90 -15.18 -21.30
C ILE A 87 10.03 -16.02 -20.03
N LEU A 88 11.08 -16.85 -19.95
CA LEU A 88 11.32 -17.76 -18.83
C LEU A 88 12.82 -17.73 -18.44
N PRO A 89 13.17 -17.84 -17.15
CA PRO A 89 14.55 -18.04 -16.74
C PRO A 89 15.04 -19.45 -17.07
N LYS A 90 16.35 -19.59 -17.30
CA LYS A 90 17.05 -20.88 -17.52
C LYS A 90 16.73 -21.86 -16.38
N SER A 91 15.99 -22.92 -16.71
CA SER A 91 15.59 -23.95 -15.75
C SER A 91 15.18 -25.24 -16.45
N GLN A 92 15.08 -26.34 -15.69
CA GLN A 92 14.53 -27.59 -16.20
C GLN A 92 13.05 -27.44 -16.61
N SER A 93 12.29 -26.63 -15.86
CA SER A 93 10.88 -26.36 -16.16
C SER A 93 10.73 -25.54 -17.45
N ALA A 94 11.68 -24.65 -17.77
CA ALA A 94 11.72 -23.97 -19.07
C ALA A 94 11.94 -24.95 -20.23
N ILE A 95 12.82 -25.95 -20.07
CA ILE A 95 13.00 -27.01 -21.08
C ILE A 95 11.69 -27.79 -21.29
N GLN A 96 11.01 -28.17 -20.20
CA GLN A 96 9.73 -28.87 -20.27
C GLN A 96 8.65 -28.02 -20.95
N TYR A 97 8.57 -26.73 -20.59
CA TYR A 97 7.66 -25.77 -21.20
C TYR A 97 7.88 -25.66 -22.71
N VAL A 98 9.13 -25.53 -23.16
CA VAL A 98 9.47 -25.50 -24.58
C VAL A 98 9.04 -26.78 -25.29
N ARG A 99 9.33 -27.95 -24.73
CA ARG A 99 8.95 -29.25 -25.33
C ARG A 99 7.44 -29.39 -25.49
N GLN A 100 6.69 -28.85 -24.55
CA GLN A 100 5.24 -28.95 -24.54
C GLN A 100 4.56 -27.91 -25.46
N TYR A 101 5.11 -26.70 -25.52
CA TYR A 101 4.38 -25.55 -26.06
C TYR A 101 5.06 -24.84 -27.23
N LEU A 102 6.30 -25.19 -27.61
CA LEU A 102 6.90 -24.66 -28.83
C LEU A 102 6.26 -25.31 -30.05
N THR A 103 5.69 -24.49 -30.93
CA THR A 103 5.12 -24.96 -32.21
C THR A 103 6.20 -25.57 -33.11
N LYS A 104 5.79 -26.49 -33.99
CA LYS A 104 6.71 -27.12 -34.96
C LYS A 104 7.39 -26.05 -35.83
N GLY A 105 8.72 -26.02 -35.79
CA GLY A 105 9.52 -25.01 -36.51
C GLY A 105 9.72 -23.68 -35.77
N GLY A 106 9.18 -23.57 -34.54
CA GLY A 106 9.38 -22.44 -33.65
C GLY A 106 10.84 -22.27 -33.23
N THR A 107 11.16 -21.08 -32.69
CA THR A 107 12.54 -20.69 -32.35
C THR A 107 12.66 -20.42 -30.85
N VAL A 108 13.70 -20.97 -30.22
CA VAL A 108 14.09 -20.59 -28.86
C VAL A 108 15.15 -19.49 -28.95
N TRP A 109 14.91 -18.38 -28.28
CA TRP A 109 15.85 -17.27 -28.17
C TRP A 109 16.56 -17.34 -26.83
N LEU A 110 17.86 -17.58 -26.84
CA LEU A 110 18.69 -17.62 -25.64
C LEU A 110 19.36 -16.26 -25.46
N ILE A 111 19.10 -15.62 -24.32
CA ILE A 111 19.58 -14.28 -23.99
C ILE A 111 20.47 -14.37 -22.76
N SER A 112 21.75 -14.01 -22.90
CA SER A 112 22.74 -14.09 -21.82
C SER A 112 23.76 -12.97 -21.91
N SER A 113 24.41 -12.68 -20.78
CA SER A 113 25.65 -11.89 -20.76
C SER A 113 26.83 -12.76 -20.36
N GLY A 114 27.75 -12.96 -21.29
CA GLY A 114 28.78 -13.99 -21.22
C GLY A 114 28.24 -15.39 -21.57
N GLU A 115 29.12 -16.39 -21.50
CA GLU A 115 28.84 -17.78 -21.88
C GLU A 115 28.06 -18.52 -20.77
N VAL A 116 26.76 -18.24 -20.64
CA VAL A 116 25.91 -18.85 -19.59
C VAL A 116 25.19 -20.12 -20.06
N PHE A 117 24.89 -20.23 -21.35
CA PHE A 117 24.16 -21.36 -21.93
C PHE A 117 25.11 -22.36 -22.58
N SER A 118 25.42 -23.43 -21.84
CA SER A 118 26.22 -24.56 -22.33
C SER A 118 25.63 -25.19 -23.59
N ASP A 119 26.48 -25.85 -24.38
CA ASP A 119 26.06 -26.65 -25.53
C ASP A 119 25.07 -27.75 -25.14
N GLU A 120 25.23 -28.33 -23.94
CA GLU A 120 24.30 -29.31 -23.39
C GLU A 120 22.90 -28.72 -23.17
N PHE A 121 22.80 -27.50 -22.64
CA PHE A 121 21.51 -26.85 -22.47
C PHE A 121 20.87 -26.56 -23.82
N ALA A 122 21.64 -25.99 -24.76
CA ALA A 122 21.16 -25.68 -26.12
C ALA A 122 20.75 -26.93 -26.91
N ALA A 123 21.39 -28.09 -26.70
CA ALA A 123 21.04 -29.34 -27.37
C ALA A 123 19.59 -29.81 -27.10
N ASN A 124 18.90 -29.22 -26.10
CA ASN A 124 17.49 -29.48 -25.85
C ASN A 124 16.53 -28.88 -26.90
N PHE A 125 17.00 -28.00 -27.78
CA PHE A 125 16.15 -27.23 -28.69
C PHE A 125 16.56 -27.39 -30.16
N ALA A 126 15.58 -27.65 -31.03
CA ALA A 126 15.84 -27.91 -32.45
C ALA A 126 16.26 -26.66 -33.25
N LYS A 127 15.81 -25.47 -32.84
CA LYS A 127 16.11 -24.21 -33.52
C LYS A 127 16.33 -23.10 -32.50
N ILE A 128 17.54 -22.55 -32.52
CA ILE A 128 17.99 -21.55 -31.54
C ILE A 128 18.44 -20.26 -32.24
N LYS A 129 18.18 -19.13 -31.60
CA LYS A 129 18.88 -17.87 -31.84
C LYS A 129 19.51 -17.40 -30.53
N ARG A 130 20.78 -16.97 -30.57
CA ARG A 130 21.50 -16.45 -29.40
C ARG A 130 21.66 -14.94 -29.52
N ILE A 131 21.41 -14.23 -28.44
CA ILE A 131 21.85 -12.85 -28.25
C ILE A 131 22.72 -12.85 -27.00
N GLU A 132 24.03 -12.78 -27.21
CA GLU A 132 25.02 -12.94 -26.17
C GLU A 132 26.07 -11.82 -26.33
N GLY A 133 26.05 -10.86 -25.42
CA GLY A 133 27.09 -9.85 -25.30
C GLY A 133 28.14 -10.29 -24.27
N ARG A 134 29.32 -9.66 -24.30
CA ARG A 134 30.37 -9.90 -23.30
C ARG A 134 29.96 -9.49 -21.89
N ASP A 135 29.06 -8.52 -21.80
CA ASP A 135 28.47 -8.01 -20.58
C ASP A 135 27.02 -7.57 -20.81
N GLN A 136 26.33 -7.20 -19.74
CA GLN A 136 24.93 -6.77 -19.80
C GLN A 136 24.70 -5.54 -20.71
N TYR A 137 25.69 -4.66 -20.83
CA TYR A 137 25.58 -3.44 -21.64
C TYR A 137 25.59 -3.76 -23.14
N GLU A 138 26.49 -4.67 -23.54
CA GLU A 138 26.53 -5.17 -24.91
C GLU A 138 25.31 -6.01 -25.26
N THR A 139 24.87 -6.89 -24.35
CA THR A 139 23.65 -7.69 -24.54
C THR A 139 22.42 -6.81 -24.74
N ALA A 140 22.24 -5.77 -23.92
CA ALA A 140 21.14 -4.81 -24.06
C ALA A 140 21.18 -4.08 -25.42
N ALA A 141 22.37 -3.66 -25.88
CA ALA A 141 22.53 -3.04 -27.20
C ALA A 141 22.22 -4.02 -28.35
N LEU A 142 22.62 -5.29 -28.24
CA LEU A 142 22.31 -6.31 -29.25
C LEU A 142 20.81 -6.63 -29.31
N ILE A 143 20.14 -6.64 -28.16
CA ILE A 143 18.67 -6.76 -28.10
C ILE A 143 18.03 -5.55 -28.80
N ALA A 144 18.51 -4.35 -28.51
CA ALA A 144 18.02 -3.11 -29.12
C ALA A 144 18.15 -3.11 -30.66
N GLU A 145 19.16 -3.77 -31.22
CA GLU A 145 19.32 -3.95 -32.67
C GLU A 145 18.25 -4.87 -33.28
N GLN A 146 17.72 -5.83 -32.52
CA GLN A 146 16.63 -6.71 -33.00
C GLN A 146 15.27 -5.99 -33.08
N LEU A 147 15.08 -4.91 -32.31
CA LEU A 147 13.82 -4.16 -32.27
C LEU A 147 13.63 -3.24 -33.48
N GLY A 148 14.70 -2.96 -34.24
CA GLY A 148 14.71 -1.98 -35.31
C GLY A 148 14.83 -0.53 -34.80
N LYS A 149 14.65 0.44 -35.70
CA LYS A 149 14.81 1.87 -35.37
C LYS A 149 13.59 2.41 -34.64
N THR A 150 13.80 3.00 -33.46
CA THR A 150 12.76 3.66 -32.67
C THR A 150 13.02 5.16 -32.51
N LYS A 151 11.97 5.93 -32.24
CA LYS A 151 12.08 7.36 -31.91
C LYS A 151 12.49 7.59 -30.46
N THR A 152 12.24 6.62 -29.60
CA THR A 152 12.45 6.70 -28.16
C THR A 152 13.34 5.56 -27.72
N VAL A 153 14.29 5.86 -26.84
CA VAL A 153 15.10 4.88 -26.10
C VAL A 153 15.00 5.16 -24.61
N VAL A 154 15.17 4.12 -23.82
CA VAL A 154 15.21 4.19 -22.36
C VAL A 154 16.64 3.91 -21.90
N ILE A 155 17.11 4.69 -20.93
CA ILE A 155 18.42 4.57 -20.29
C ILE A 155 18.19 4.23 -18.82
N CYS A 156 18.75 3.10 -18.39
CA CYS A 156 18.71 2.63 -17.01
C CYS A 156 20.12 2.30 -16.51
N SER A 157 20.29 2.22 -15.19
CA SER A 157 21.53 1.69 -14.61
C SER A 157 21.63 0.19 -14.82
N GLY A 158 22.80 -0.30 -15.22
CA GLY A 158 23.14 -1.72 -15.15
C GLY A 158 23.57 -2.17 -13.74
N GLU A 159 23.81 -1.24 -12.81
CA GLU A 159 24.27 -1.52 -11.45
C GLU A 159 23.11 -1.51 -10.44
N ASN A 160 22.10 -0.66 -10.67
CA ASN A 160 20.88 -0.60 -9.87
C ASN A 160 19.66 -1.03 -10.71
N ILE A 161 19.37 -2.32 -10.66
CA ILE A 161 18.36 -2.98 -11.52
C ILE A 161 16.90 -2.67 -11.15
N ALA A 162 16.63 -2.27 -9.90
CA ALA A 162 15.27 -2.03 -9.43
C ALA A 162 14.58 -0.90 -10.20
N ASP A 163 15.33 0.14 -10.61
CA ASP A 163 14.80 1.25 -11.41
C ASP A 163 14.46 0.80 -12.84
N ALA A 164 15.22 -0.16 -13.41
CA ALA A 164 14.99 -0.69 -14.75
C ALA A 164 13.72 -1.54 -14.83
N LEU A 165 13.35 -2.24 -13.76
CA LEU A 165 12.13 -3.04 -13.71
C LEU A 165 10.86 -2.18 -13.91
N ASN A 166 10.87 -0.95 -13.38
CA ASN A 166 9.72 -0.03 -13.42
C ASN A 166 9.25 0.35 -14.83
N ILE A 167 10.17 0.36 -15.80
CA ILE A 167 9.86 0.78 -17.17
C ILE A 167 9.60 -0.41 -18.10
N CYS A 168 9.85 -1.65 -17.66
CA CYS A 168 9.79 -2.84 -18.52
C CYS A 168 8.44 -3.03 -19.22
N SER A 169 7.33 -2.88 -18.51
CA SER A 169 5.99 -3.06 -19.08
C SER A 169 5.66 -1.97 -20.12
N ILE A 170 6.05 -0.72 -19.85
CA ILE A 170 5.89 0.41 -20.77
C ILE A 170 6.80 0.24 -21.99
N ALA A 171 8.09 0.01 -21.77
CA ALA A 171 9.08 -0.17 -22.83
C ALA A 171 8.71 -1.36 -23.72
N SER A 172 8.21 -2.45 -23.14
CA SER A 172 7.69 -3.59 -23.91
C SER A 172 6.51 -3.18 -24.78
N ARG A 173 5.48 -2.57 -24.19
CA ARG A 173 4.26 -2.16 -24.90
C ARG A 173 4.55 -1.21 -26.06
N GLU A 174 5.42 -0.24 -25.83
CA GLU A 174 5.80 0.78 -26.81
C GLU A 174 6.96 0.34 -27.72
N LYS A 175 7.53 -0.85 -27.46
CA LYS A 175 8.72 -1.41 -28.12
C LYS A 175 9.94 -0.48 -28.06
N TRP A 176 10.11 0.26 -26.95
CA TRP A 176 11.25 1.12 -26.72
C TRP A 176 12.46 0.31 -26.26
N PRO A 177 13.62 0.42 -26.92
CA PRO A 177 14.83 -0.25 -26.48
C PRO A 177 15.25 0.25 -25.10
N ILE A 178 15.57 -0.68 -24.21
CA ILE A 178 16.22 -0.40 -22.92
C ILE A 178 17.72 -0.59 -23.12
N LEU A 179 18.48 0.48 -22.84
CA LEU A 179 19.92 0.50 -22.86
C LEU A 179 20.45 0.74 -21.44
N LEU A 180 21.63 0.22 -21.15
CA LEU A 180 22.20 0.23 -19.81
C LEU A 180 23.43 1.12 -19.73
N THR A 181 23.67 1.71 -18.55
CA THR A 181 24.86 2.50 -18.24
C THR A 181 25.43 2.16 -16.86
N PHE A 182 26.71 2.48 -16.64
CA PHE A 182 27.23 2.60 -15.27
C PHE A 182 26.68 3.90 -14.65
N LYS A 183 26.86 4.09 -13.33
CA LYS A 183 26.45 5.31 -12.64
C LYS A 183 27.02 6.58 -13.27
N ASN A 184 28.34 6.59 -13.54
CA ASN A 184 29.08 7.80 -13.94
C ASN A 184 29.68 7.72 -15.35
N SER A 185 29.46 6.63 -16.09
CA SER A 185 30.08 6.44 -17.42
C SER A 185 29.16 5.72 -18.41
N LEU A 186 29.31 6.09 -19.69
CA LEU A 186 28.55 5.53 -20.81
C LEU A 186 29.33 4.36 -21.44
N PRO A 187 28.82 3.11 -21.39
CA PRO A 187 29.45 1.99 -22.06
C PRO A 187 29.56 2.19 -23.57
N GLN A 188 30.61 1.63 -24.19
CA GLN A 188 30.85 1.80 -25.62
C GLN A 188 29.73 1.21 -26.48
N ALA A 189 29.15 0.07 -26.09
CA ALA A 189 28.03 -0.55 -26.81
C ALA A 189 26.79 0.36 -26.82
N THR A 190 26.41 0.90 -25.66
CA THR A 190 25.32 1.87 -25.52
C THR A 190 25.59 3.14 -26.34
N LYS A 191 26.80 3.69 -26.26
CA LYS A 191 27.21 4.87 -27.05
C LYS A 191 27.09 4.63 -28.56
N ASN A 192 27.55 3.48 -29.03
CA ASN A 192 27.48 3.11 -30.45
C ASN A 192 26.04 3.01 -30.93
N TYR A 193 25.16 2.37 -30.15
CA TYR A 193 23.74 2.27 -30.49
C TYR A 193 23.08 3.64 -30.54
N LEU A 194 23.33 4.51 -29.56
CA LEU A 194 22.77 5.87 -29.50
C LEU A 194 23.17 6.72 -30.73
N LEU A 195 24.44 6.67 -31.13
CA LEU A 195 24.95 7.40 -32.30
C LEU A 195 24.39 6.86 -33.62
N LYS A 196 24.14 5.55 -33.70
CA LYS A 196 23.55 4.89 -34.87
C LYS A 196 22.06 5.15 -34.99
N SER A 197 21.33 4.99 -33.90
CA SER A 197 19.86 5.10 -33.86
C SER A 197 19.37 6.55 -33.93
N LYS A 198 20.12 7.49 -33.34
CA LYS A 198 19.78 8.93 -33.23
C LYS A 198 18.32 9.14 -32.78
N PRO A 199 17.98 8.70 -31.56
CA PRO A 199 16.62 8.81 -31.04
C PRO A 199 16.19 10.27 -30.89
N GLN A 200 14.89 10.51 -30.99
CA GLN A 200 14.28 11.82 -30.74
C GLN A 200 14.06 12.06 -29.24
N ASN A 201 13.73 11.00 -28.50
CA ASN A 201 13.50 11.05 -27.06
C ASN A 201 14.40 10.06 -26.32
N ILE A 202 14.92 10.48 -25.18
CA ILE A 202 15.69 9.64 -24.26
C ILE A 202 15.02 9.75 -22.89
N TYR A 203 14.52 8.63 -22.38
CA TYR A 203 13.99 8.57 -21.01
C TYR A 203 15.03 7.95 -20.09
N ILE A 204 15.46 8.70 -19.08
CA ILE A 204 16.38 8.20 -18.05
C ILE A 204 15.53 7.77 -16.85
N VAL A 205 15.61 6.50 -16.45
CA VAL A 205 14.82 5.97 -15.33
C VAL A 205 15.75 5.62 -14.18
N GLY A 206 15.59 6.33 -13.06
CA GLY A 206 16.42 6.23 -11.86
C GLY A 206 17.03 7.55 -11.43
N GLY A 207 17.28 7.67 -10.13
CA GLY A 207 17.85 8.89 -9.53
C GLY A 207 19.34 9.08 -9.82
N LYS A 208 19.91 10.18 -9.33
CA LYS A 208 21.36 10.49 -9.44
C LYS A 208 22.30 9.40 -8.88
N GLY A 209 21.78 8.56 -7.98
CA GLY A 209 22.50 7.40 -7.44
C GLY A 209 22.68 6.28 -8.47
N ALA A 210 21.76 6.16 -9.43
CA ALA A 210 21.72 5.14 -10.47
C ALA A 210 22.33 5.62 -11.80
N VAL A 211 22.00 6.84 -12.22
CA VAL A 211 22.57 7.52 -13.40
C VAL A 211 22.88 8.96 -12.98
N SER A 212 24.16 9.34 -12.92
CA SER A 212 24.57 10.66 -12.43
C SER A 212 24.07 11.79 -13.34
N TYR A 213 23.96 13.01 -12.79
CA TYR A 213 23.58 14.18 -13.60
C TYR A 213 24.66 14.53 -14.64
N GLU A 214 25.93 14.30 -14.29
CA GLU A 214 27.05 14.49 -15.20
C GLU A 214 26.99 13.53 -16.39
N LEU A 215 26.57 12.28 -16.17
CA LEU A 215 26.37 11.32 -17.25
C LEU A 215 25.17 11.69 -18.14
N GLU A 216 24.07 12.17 -17.56
CA GLU A 216 22.95 12.72 -18.33
C GLU A 216 23.38 13.88 -19.22
N GLU A 217 24.16 14.82 -18.70
CA GLU A 217 24.72 15.91 -19.51
C GLU A 217 25.63 15.40 -20.63
N GLN A 218 26.43 14.36 -20.38
CA GLN A 218 27.25 13.73 -21.42
C GLN A 218 26.40 13.12 -22.54
N ILE A 219 25.29 12.47 -22.21
CA ILE A 219 24.34 11.91 -23.19
C ILE A 219 23.66 13.04 -23.98
N GLN A 220 23.22 14.11 -23.31
CA GLN A 220 22.61 15.28 -23.98
C GLN A 220 23.60 15.97 -24.92
N LYS A 221 24.88 16.08 -24.55
CA LYS A 221 25.94 16.61 -25.43
C LYS A 221 26.23 15.69 -26.61
N LEU A 222 26.13 14.37 -26.43
CA LEU A 222 26.30 13.39 -27.50
C LEU A 222 25.17 13.45 -28.54
N LEU A 223 23.95 13.76 -28.10
CA LEU A 223 22.76 13.87 -28.94
C LEU A 223 22.02 15.20 -28.66
N PRO A 224 22.54 16.35 -29.11
CA PRO A 224 21.99 17.67 -28.77
C PRO A 224 20.53 17.91 -29.20
N SER A 225 20.07 17.18 -30.22
CA SER A 225 18.70 17.28 -30.74
C SER A 225 17.70 16.34 -30.06
N ALA A 226 18.15 15.45 -29.18
CA ALA A 226 17.26 14.55 -28.45
C ALA A 226 16.68 15.26 -27.23
N HIS A 227 15.40 15.04 -26.96
CA HIS A 227 14.74 15.44 -25.72
C HIS A 227 15.04 14.41 -24.63
N CYS A 228 15.83 14.80 -23.63
CA CYS A 228 16.08 13.97 -22.45
C CYS A 228 15.11 14.32 -21.32
N GLU A 229 14.41 13.32 -20.77
CA GLU A 229 13.54 13.46 -19.60
C GLU A 229 13.90 12.37 -18.59
N ARG A 230 14.09 12.76 -17.33
CA ARG A 230 14.42 11.85 -16.23
C ARG A 230 13.20 11.58 -15.35
N PHE A 231 12.98 10.31 -15.03
CA PHE A 231 12.04 9.85 -14.01
C PHE A 231 12.82 9.40 -12.77
N GLN A 232 12.68 10.13 -11.66
CA GLN A 232 13.33 9.79 -10.39
C GLN A 232 12.41 10.06 -9.20
N GLY A 233 12.19 9.04 -8.36
CA GLY A 233 11.63 9.18 -7.01
C GLY A 233 12.71 9.07 -5.93
N TYR A 234 12.32 9.14 -4.65
CA TYR A 234 13.22 8.91 -3.52
C TYR A 234 13.74 7.46 -3.48
N ASN A 235 12.97 6.52 -4.01
CA ASN A 235 13.31 5.10 -4.15
C ASN A 235 12.70 4.53 -5.46
N CYS A 236 12.99 3.26 -5.76
CA CYS A 236 12.52 2.60 -6.98
C CYS A 236 10.99 2.55 -7.10
N LEU A 237 10.26 2.45 -5.99
CA LEU A 237 8.79 2.35 -6.02
C LEU A 237 8.14 3.69 -6.36
N GLU A 238 8.72 4.80 -5.90
CA GLU A 238 8.30 6.14 -6.32
C GLU A 238 8.66 6.43 -7.78
N THR A 239 9.84 6.01 -8.23
CA THR A 239 10.18 6.05 -9.66
C THR A 239 9.14 5.28 -10.47
N SER A 240 8.68 4.13 -9.99
CA SER A 240 7.60 3.33 -10.59
C SER A 240 6.31 4.13 -10.77
N ALA A 241 5.85 4.78 -9.69
CA ALA A 241 4.62 5.59 -9.72
C ALA A 241 4.68 6.73 -10.74
N LEU A 242 5.82 7.43 -10.84
CA LEU A 242 6.01 8.52 -11.79
C LEU A 242 5.95 8.03 -13.24
N VAL A 243 6.57 6.88 -13.51
CA VAL A 243 6.55 6.22 -14.81
C VAL A 243 5.12 5.78 -15.18
N LEU A 244 4.43 5.11 -14.25
CA LEU A 244 3.05 4.65 -14.44
C LEU A 244 2.09 5.81 -14.69
N ALA A 245 2.14 6.87 -13.88
CA ALA A 245 1.28 8.04 -14.02
C ALA A 245 1.46 8.75 -15.38
N LYS A 246 2.69 8.74 -15.92
CA LYS A 246 2.99 9.35 -17.23
C LYS A 246 2.46 8.52 -18.40
N PHE A 247 2.67 7.20 -18.37
CA PHE A 247 2.50 6.36 -19.56
C PHE A 247 1.31 5.39 -19.50
N ILE A 248 0.77 5.12 -18.31
CA ILE A 248 -0.36 4.23 -18.05
C ILE A 248 -1.44 4.93 -17.20
N PRO A 249 -2.00 6.09 -17.58
CA PRO A 249 -3.00 6.78 -16.74
C PRO A 249 -4.31 6.00 -16.57
N ASP A 250 -4.63 5.11 -17.54
CA ASP A 250 -5.89 4.33 -17.56
C ASP A 250 -5.61 2.84 -17.86
N PRO A 251 -5.05 2.07 -16.90
CA PRO A 251 -4.78 0.64 -17.09
C PRO A 251 -6.08 -0.16 -17.18
N LYS A 252 -6.08 -1.26 -17.95
CA LYS A 252 -7.19 -2.24 -17.90
C LYS A 252 -7.11 -3.15 -16.67
N ASN A 253 -5.88 -3.46 -16.26
CA ASN A 253 -5.57 -4.42 -15.20
C ASN A 253 -4.43 -3.87 -14.35
N LEU A 254 -4.44 -4.17 -13.05
CA LEU A 254 -3.30 -3.95 -12.15
C LEU A 254 -2.65 -5.30 -11.83
N TYR A 255 -1.34 -5.39 -12.03
CA TYR A 255 -0.55 -6.59 -11.74
C TYR A 255 0.39 -6.28 -10.59
N PHE A 256 0.07 -6.76 -9.39
CA PHE A 256 0.89 -6.58 -8.20
C PHE A 256 1.96 -7.66 -8.14
N THR A 257 3.21 -7.27 -7.90
CA THR A 257 4.31 -8.21 -7.68
C THR A 257 5.34 -7.63 -6.72
N CYS A 258 6.13 -8.49 -6.08
CA CYS A 258 7.18 -8.04 -5.17
C CYS A 258 8.39 -7.53 -5.96
N ALA A 259 8.93 -6.37 -5.56
CA ALA A 259 10.06 -5.71 -6.22
C ALA A 259 11.37 -6.53 -6.13
N THR A 260 11.45 -7.52 -5.24
CA THR A 260 12.61 -8.43 -5.11
C THR A 260 12.42 -9.76 -5.84
N GLU A 261 11.25 -10.02 -6.40
CA GLU A 261 10.93 -11.25 -7.15
C GLU A 261 11.11 -11.00 -8.66
N TYR A 262 12.36 -10.80 -9.09
CA TYR A 262 12.69 -10.34 -10.44
C TYR A 262 12.12 -11.23 -11.55
N ASP A 263 12.12 -12.55 -11.39
CA ASP A 263 11.59 -13.51 -12.37
C ASP A 263 10.08 -13.28 -12.63
N LEU A 264 9.33 -13.08 -11.53
CA LEU A 264 7.88 -12.86 -11.56
C LEU A 264 7.58 -11.50 -12.16
N ALA A 265 8.35 -10.49 -11.77
CA ALA A 265 8.17 -9.14 -12.28
C ALA A 265 8.55 -9.02 -13.77
N LEU A 266 9.58 -9.75 -14.22
CA LEU A 266 9.97 -9.82 -15.62
C LEU A 266 8.88 -10.45 -16.48
N ALA A 267 8.40 -11.64 -16.11
CA ALA A 267 7.29 -12.30 -16.82
C ALA A 267 5.99 -11.48 -16.74
N GLY A 268 5.72 -10.90 -15.57
CA GLY A 268 4.59 -10.02 -15.30
C GLY A 268 4.62 -8.74 -16.13
N SER A 269 5.80 -8.18 -16.42
CA SER A 269 5.93 -6.99 -17.25
C SER A 269 5.46 -7.21 -18.69
N VAL A 270 5.76 -8.38 -19.26
CA VAL A 270 5.30 -8.78 -20.60
C VAL A 270 3.79 -9.01 -20.60
N LEU A 271 3.25 -9.61 -19.53
CA LEU A 271 1.79 -9.79 -19.34
C LEU A 271 1.06 -8.45 -19.25
N ALA A 272 1.54 -7.54 -18.40
CA ALA A 272 1.00 -6.20 -18.28
C ALA A 272 1.05 -5.43 -19.61
N ALA A 273 2.16 -5.52 -20.36
CA ALA A 273 2.27 -4.91 -21.67
C ALA A 273 1.22 -5.44 -22.65
N LYS A 274 1.02 -6.77 -22.70
CA LYS A 274 0.09 -7.45 -23.63
C LYS A 274 -1.37 -7.16 -23.32
N THR A 275 -1.73 -7.04 -22.04
CA THR A 275 -3.11 -6.79 -21.60
C THR A 275 -3.43 -5.31 -21.41
N LYS A 276 -2.48 -4.40 -21.70
CA LYS A 276 -2.59 -2.95 -21.45
C LYS A 276 -2.86 -2.64 -19.96
N GLY A 277 -2.20 -3.39 -19.08
CA GLY A 277 -2.23 -3.18 -17.63
C GLY A 277 -1.03 -2.42 -17.10
N ALA A 278 -1.06 -2.13 -15.80
CA ALA A 278 0.04 -1.56 -15.04
C ALA A 278 0.68 -2.65 -14.17
N LEU A 279 2.01 -2.74 -14.18
CA LEU A 279 2.76 -3.56 -13.24
C LEU A 279 3.06 -2.72 -11.98
N ILE A 280 2.50 -3.11 -10.86
CA ILE A 280 2.63 -2.47 -9.56
C ILE A 280 3.66 -3.23 -8.73
N LEU A 281 4.79 -2.58 -8.44
CA LEU A 281 5.83 -3.15 -7.57
C LEU A 281 5.54 -2.86 -6.10
N CYS A 282 5.67 -3.89 -5.26
CA CYS A 282 5.42 -3.86 -3.82
C CYS A 282 6.66 -4.31 -3.04
N ASN A 283 6.79 -3.91 -1.77
CA ASN A 283 7.78 -4.53 -0.88
C ASN A 283 7.21 -5.84 -0.32
N SER A 284 8.08 -6.83 -0.08
CA SER A 284 7.66 -7.99 0.71
C SER A 284 7.43 -7.56 2.16
N ALA A 285 6.43 -8.17 2.81
CA ALA A 285 6.14 -8.00 4.23
C ALA A 285 5.73 -6.59 4.72
N THR A 286 5.16 -5.73 3.88
CA THR A 286 4.48 -4.49 4.34
C THR A 286 2.99 -4.55 4.02
N ILE A 287 2.13 -4.17 4.97
CA ILE A 287 0.68 -4.01 4.76
C ILE A 287 0.38 -2.76 3.91
N ASP A 288 1.29 -1.78 3.96
CA ASP A 288 1.17 -0.52 3.24
C ASP A 288 1.95 -0.55 1.93
N LEU A 289 1.29 -0.13 0.86
CA LEU A 289 1.97 0.27 -0.35
C LEU A 289 2.64 1.66 -0.18
N PRO A 290 3.71 1.95 -0.93
CA PRO A 290 4.34 3.26 -0.94
C PRO A 290 3.37 4.39 -1.30
N PRO A 291 3.44 5.56 -0.65
CA PRO A 291 2.54 6.70 -0.88
C PRO A 291 2.31 7.04 -2.36
N ALA A 292 3.36 6.98 -3.18
CA ALA A 292 3.31 7.33 -4.60
C ALA A 292 2.55 6.31 -5.46
N ILE A 293 2.66 5.00 -5.18
CA ILE A 293 1.94 3.97 -5.94
C ILE A 293 0.44 4.16 -5.75
N ASP A 294 -0.02 4.34 -4.53
CA ASP A 294 -1.45 4.48 -4.31
C ASP A 294 -1.90 5.89 -4.67
N LYS A 295 -1.03 6.93 -4.71
CA LYS A 295 -1.39 8.19 -5.38
C LYS A 295 -1.76 7.90 -6.84
N TYR A 296 -0.98 7.05 -7.51
CA TYR A 296 -1.28 6.60 -8.85
C TYR A 296 -2.57 5.76 -8.91
N ILE A 297 -2.74 4.74 -8.05
CA ILE A 297 -3.97 3.91 -8.03
C ILE A 297 -5.21 4.75 -7.69
N ALA A 298 -5.08 5.70 -6.77
CA ALA A 298 -6.11 6.67 -6.40
C ALA A 298 -6.52 7.58 -7.57
N SER A 299 -5.60 7.85 -8.50
CA SER A 299 -5.89 8.70 -9.66
C SER A 299 -6.68 7.98 -10.76
N LEU A 300 -6.79 6.65 -10.68
CA LEU A 300 -7.47 5.83 -11.68
C LEU A 300 -8.99 6.08 -11.62
N LYS A 301 -9.56 6.42 -12.77
CA LYS A 301 -10.98 6.82 -12.90
C LYS A 301 -11.93 5.64 -12.97
N GLU A 302 -11.48 4.55 -13.56
CA GLU A 302 -12.27 3.36 -13.82
C GLU A 302 -11.80 2.19 -12.95
N PRO A 303 -12.71 1.28 -12.60
CA PRO A 303 -12.36 0.07 -11.88
C PRO A 303 -11.52 -0.87 -12.74
N THR A 304 -10.45 -1.38 -12.14
CA THR A 304 -9.50 -2.25 -12.83
C THR A 304 -9.44 -3.63 -12.20
N SER A 305 -9.35 -4.67 -13.03
CA SER A 305 -9.15 -6.03 -12.53
C SER A 305 -7.78 -6.16 -11.89
N ILE A 306 -7.70 -6.85 -10.75
CA ILE A 306 -6.47 -6.95 -9.98
C ILE A 306 -5.92 -8.37 -10.07
N TYR A 307 -4.64 -8.47 -10.37
CA TYR A 307 -3.90 -9.72 -10.42
C TYR A 307 -2.70 -9.62 -9.48
N VAL A 308 -2.50 -10.64 -8.65
CA VAL A 308 -1.38 -10.73 -7.71
C VAL A 308 -0.44 -11.81 -8.20
N LEU A 309 0.80 -11.45 -8.51
CA LEU A 309 1.84 -12.32 -9.05
C LEU A 309 2.76 -12.77 -7.92
N GLY A 310 2.62 -14.02 -7.49
CA GLY A 310 3.34 -14.60 -6.35
C GLY A 310 2.46 -14.86 -5.13
N GLY A 311 3.04 -15.50 -4.12
CA GLY A 311 2.31 -15.93 -2.93
C GLY A 311 2.06 -14.84 -1.88
N GLN A 312 1.25 -15.18 -0.87
CA GLN A 312 0.79 -14.24 0.18
C GLN A 312 1.95 -13.54 0.92
N PHE A 313 3.09 -14.22 1.08
CA PHE A 313 4.27 -13.67 1.75
C PHE A 313 5.04 -12.66 0.90
N ALA A 314 4.95 -12.78 -0.43
CA ALA A 314 5.58 -11.83 -1.36
C ALA A 314 4.69 -10.61 -1.56
N VAL A 315 3.38 -10.81 -1.75
CA VAL A 315 2.37 -9.76 -1.85
C VAL A 315 1.12 -10.20 -1.09
N SER A 316 0.82 -9.55 0.04
CA SER A 316 -0.35 -9.91 0.84
C SER A 316 -1.63 -9.38 0.21
N ASP A 317 -2.76 -10.07 0.40
CA ASP A 317 -4.07 -9.55 -0.04
C ASP A 317 -4.37 -8.21 0.63
N GLU A 318 -3.97 -8.03 1.89
CA GLU A 318 -4.18 -6.78 2.62
C GLU A 318 -3.51 -5.59 1.93
N THR A 319 -2.28 -5.76 1.43
CA THR A 319 -1.55 -4.75 0.64
C THR A 319 -2.33 -4.35 -0.61
N VAL A 320 -2.93 -5.33 -1.27
CA VAL A 320 -3.65 -5.15 -2.52
C VAL A 320 -4.99 -4.44 -2.30
N LEU A 321 -5.63 -4.71 -1.16
CA LEU A 321 -6.91 -4.10 -0.78
C LEU A 321 -6.73 -2.69 -0.21
N SER A 322 -5.63 -2.46 0.53
CA SER A 322 -5.27 -1.14 1.07
C SER A 322 -4.92 -0.16 -0.06
N ALA A 323 -4.39 -0.66 -1.18
CA ALA A 323 -4.05 0.09 -2.39
C ALA A 323 -5.17 0.95 -2.98
N GLY A 324 -6.42 0.67 -2.63
CA GLY A 324 -7.56 1.52 -2.94
C GLY A 324 -8.10 1.30 -4.35
N GLN A 325 -9.09 0.40 -4.44
CA GLN A 325 -10.17 0.38 -5.45
C GLN A 325 -11.17 -0.69 -5.03
N LEU A 326 -10.72 -1.71 -4.29
CA LEU A 326 -11.55 -2.79 -3.78
C LEU A 326 -11.88 -2.64 -2.29
N GLU A 327 -13.11 -2.93 -1.93
CA GLU A 327 -13.60 -3.12 -0.57
C GLU A 327 -13.80 -4.62 -0.37
N GLN A 328 -13.16 -5.19 0.65
CA GLN A 328 -13.60 -6.48 1.15
C GLN A 328 -14.81 -6.23 2.03
N PRO A 329 -16.01 -6.68 1.64
CA PRO A 329 -17.13 -6.68 2.56
C PRO A 329 -16.77 -7.54 3.79
N ALA A 330 -17.28 -7.17 4.96
CA ALA A 330 -17.02 -7.91 6.18
C ALA A 330 -17.49 -9.37 6.03
N VAL A 331 -16.56 -10.31 5.84
CA VAL A 331 -16.85 -11.74 5.79
C VAL A 331 -16.90 -12.28 7.21
N GLN A 332 -18.07 -12.79 7.61
CA GLN A 332 -18.26 -13.39 8.92
C GLN A 332 -17.73 -14.82 8.94
N LYS A 333 -17.30 -15.32 10.10
CA LYS A 333 -16.92 -16.73 10.28
C LYS A 333 -18.03 -17.70 9.83
N THR A 334 -19.27 -17.25 9.94
CA THR A 334 -20.48 -17.96 9.55
C THR A 334 -20.78 -17.89 8.05
N ASP A 335 -20.10 -17.11 7.22
CA ASP A 335 -20.35 -17.10 5.78
C ASP A 335 -19.81 -18.39 5.12
N PHE A 336 -20.33 -18.79 3.97
CA PHE A 336 -19.77 -19.92 3.22
C PHE A 336 -18.72 -19.47 2.21
N VAL A 337 -17.70 -20.29 2.01
CA VAL A 337 -16.72 -20.12 0.93
C VAL A 337 -16.67 -21.37 0.05
N ASN A 338 -16.41 -21.17 -1.23
CA ASN A 338 -16.05 -22.23 -2.16
C ASN A 338 -14.61 -22.67 -1.87
N LEU A 339 -14.39 -23.93 -1.51
CA LEU A 339 -13.07 -24.43 -1.13
C LEU A 339 -12.06 -24.42 -2.27
N ALA A 340 -12.48 -24.65 -3.52
CA ALA A 340 -11.57 -24.62 -4.65
C ALA A 340 -11.03 -23.19 -4.91
N GLU A 341 -11.87 -22.17 -4.69
CA GLU A 341 -11.47 -20.77 -4.78
C GLU A 341 -10.64 -20.35 -3.57
N TYR A 342 -11.00 -20.84 -2.38
CA TYR A 342 -10.41 -20.39 -1.12
C TYR A 342 -9.08 -21.08 -0.78
N ILE A 343 -8.89 -22.33 -1.22
CA ILE A 343 -7.69 -23.15 -1.01
C ILE A 343 -7.35 -23.87 -2.34
N PRO A 344 -6.76 -23.16 -3.33
CA PRO A 344 -6.60 -23.68 -4.69
C PRO A 344 -5.74 -24.94 -4.83
N SER A 345 -4.91 -25.26 -3.83
CA SER A 345 -4.09 -26.48 -3.82
C SER A 345 -4.89 -27.77 -3.64
N LEU A 346 -6.13 -27.68 -3.14
CA LEU A 346 -7.02 -28.81 -2.92
C LEU A 346 -7.38 -29.55 -4.21
N ILE A 347 -7.67 -30.84 -4.06
CA ILE A 347 -8.32 -31.66 -5.08
C ILE A 347 -9.78 -31.85 -4.62
N ILE A 348 -10.75 -31.36 -5.40
CA ILE A 348 -12.18 -31.55 -5.09
C ILE A 348 -12.69 -32.78 -5.84
N ASP A 349 -13.00 -33.84 -5.10
CA ASP A 349 -13.40 -35.13 -5.64
C ASP A 349 -14.59 -35.67 -4.82
N LEU A 350 -15.77 -35.05 -4.97
CA LEU A 350 -16.94 -35.37 -4.15
C LEU A 350 -17.67 -36.59 -4.73
N PRO A 351 -17.59 -37.80 -4.12
CA PRO A 351 -18.22 -39.01 -4.68
C PRO A 351 -19.74 -38.87 -4.74
N TYR A 352 -20.33 -38.10 -3.82
CA TYR A 352 -21.75 -37.78 -3.77
C TYR A 352 -22.26 -36.88 -4.90
N ALA A 353 -21.37 -36.23 -5.66
CA ALA A 353 -21.70 -35.54 -6.91
C ALA A 353 -21.78 -36.48 -8.12
N THR A 354 -21.50 -37.77 -7.92
CA THR A 354 -21.58 -38.82 -8.95
C THR A 354 -22.50 -39.95 -8.50
N THR A 355 -22.70 -40.98 -9.32
CA THR A 355 -23.39 -42.22 -8.89
C THR A 355 -22.44 -43.21 -8.20
N ASN A 356 -21.14 -42.92 -8.11
CA ASN A 356 -20.16 -43.77 -7.46
C ASN A 356 -20.05 -43.46 -5.96
N ASN A 357 -21.12 -43.74 -5.23
CA ASN A 357 -21.21 -43.64 -3.77
C ASN A 357 -22.13 -44.75 -3.22
N PHE A 358 -22.21 -44.87 -1.89
CA PHE A 358 -22.96 -45.96 -1.26
C PHE A 358 -24.48 -45.97 -1.57
N THR A 359 -25.06 -44.82 -1.95
CA THR A 359 -26.49 -44.74 -2.33
C THR A 359 -26.74 -45.11 -3.80
N ARG A 360 -25.68 -45.19 -4.63
CA ARG A 360 -25.75 -45.40 -6.09
C ARG A 360 -26.57 -44.34 -6.84
N THR A 361 -26.83 -43.19 -6.22
CA THR A 361 -27.54 -42.05 -6.80
C THR A 361 -26.70 -40.79 -6.71
N GLN A 362 -26.88 -39.87 -7.65
CA GLN A 362 -26.26 -38.55 -7.56
C GLN A 362 -27.01 -37.71 -6.51
N LEU A 363 -26.31 -37.32 -5.45
CA LEU A 363 -26.90 -36.59 -4.32
C LEU A 363 -26.61 -35.09 -4.39
N TYR A 364 -25.41 -34.71 -4.83
CA TYR A 364 -25.02 -33.32 -5.07
C TYR A 364 -25.21 -32.97 -6.55
N SER A 365 -25.70 -31.76 -6.81
CA SER A 365 -25.92 -31.26 -8.17
C SER A 365 -24.64 -30.93 -8.92
N GLU A 366 -23.55 -30.67 -8.21
CA GLU A 366 -22.27 -30.24 -8.76
C GLU A 366 -21.10 -30.75 -7.89
N ASN A 367 -19.91 -30.86 -8.50
CA ASN A 367 -18.67 -31.22 -7.80
C ASN A 367 -18.01 -29.96 -7.20
N VAL A 368 -18.72 -29.29 -6.28
CA VAL A 368 -18.25 -28.07 -5.61
C VAL A 368 -18.37 -28.24 -4.09
N ALA A 369 -17.25 -28.01 -3.39
CA ALA A 369 -17.19 -28.15 -1.94
C ALA A 369 -17.28 -26.78 -1.26
N TYR A 370 -18.15 -26.66 -0.26
CA TYR A 370 -18.33 -25.45 0.53
C TYR A 370 -18.08 -25.72 2.01
N LEU A 371 -17.46 -24.78 2.72
CA LEU A 371 -17.38 -24.76 4.19
C LEU A 371 -17.70 -23.36 4.71
N ARG A 372 -18.02 -23.27 6.00
CA ARG A 372 -18.04 -21.98 6.72
C ARG A 372 -16.65 -21.37 6.70
N LYS A 373 -16.55 -20.04 6.59
CA LYS A 373 -15.30 -19.30 6.50
C LYS A 373 -14.37 -19.62 7.67
N GLY A 374 -14.89 -19.67 8.90
CA GLY A 374 -14.10 -20.01 10.08
C GLY A 374 -13.52 -21.43 10.02
N THR A 375 -14.29 -22.40 9.52
CA THR A 375 -13.84 -23.77 9.31
C THR A 375 -12.83 -23.87 8.15
N ALA A 376 -13.08 -23.15 7.05
CA ALA A 376 -12.19 -23.10 5.91
C ALA A 376 -10.84 -22.45 6.25
N ASP A 377 -10.81 -21.47 7.16
CA ASP A 377 -9.57 -20.86 7.68
C ASP A 377 -8.70 -21.86 8.42
N LYS A 378 -9.31 -22.72 9.24
CA LYS A 378 -8.62 -23.82 9.93
C LYS A 378 -8.10 -24.85 8.92
N LEU A 379 -8.94 -25.25 7.96
CA LEU A 379 -8.56 -26.20 6.91
C LEU A 379 -7.40 -25.67 6.08
N LYS A 380 -7.40 -24.38 5.71
CA LYS A 380 -6.33 -23.75 4.94
C LYS A 380 -4.97 -23.90 5.61
N LYS A 381 -4.88 -23.64 6.92
CA LYS A 381 -3.63 -23.81 7.69
C LYS A 381 -3.15 -25.26 7.72
N ALA A 382 -4.07 -26.22 7.87
CA ALA A 382 -3.74 -27.64 7.82
C ALA A 382 -3.20 -28.05 6.43
N VAL A 383 -3.85 -27.59 5.36
CA VAL A 383 -3.43 -27.84 3.98
C VAL A 383 -2.08 -27.20 3.68
N GLU A 384 -1.85 -25.97 4.13
CA GLU A 384 -0.56 -25.28 3.99
C GLU A 384 0.59 -26.06 4.64
N GLU A 385 0.39 -26.61 5.85
CA GLU A 385 1.39 -27.45 6.52
C GLU A 385 1.65 -28.77 5.76
N LEU A 386 0.60 -29.40 5.22
CA LEU A 386 0.75 -30.62 4.41
C LEU A 386 1.45 -30.34 3.08
N ASN A 387 1.12 -29.22 2.43
CA ASN A 387 1.78 -28.76 1.21
C ASN A 387 3.27 -28.49 1.44
N GLN A 388 3.65 -27.87 2.57
CA GLN A 388 5.06 -27.66 2.95
C GLN A 388 5.81 -28.98 3.14
N LYS A 389 5.12 -30.06 3.49
CA LYS A 389 5.66 -31.42 3.58
C LYS A 389 5.63 -32.17 2.24
N GLY A 390 5.22 -31.52 1.15
CA GLY A 390 5.18 -32.07 -0.21
C GLY A 390 3.91 -32.85 -0.55
N TYR A 391 2.87 -32.78 0.28
CA TYR A 391 1.62 -33.51 0.08
C TYR A 391 0.54 -32.64 -0.56
N ARG A 392 -0.43 -33.27 -1.24
CA ARG A 392 -1.68 -32.63 -1.67
C ARG A 392 -2.86 -33.23 -0.91
N VAL A 393 -3.89 -32.44 -0.71
CA VAL A 393 -5.09 -32.84 0.04
C VAL A 393 -6.28 -32.96 -0.91
N LYS A 394 -7.06 -34.03 -0.74
CA LYS A 394 -8.27 -34.31 -1.51
C LYS A 394 -9.50 -34.31 -0.61
N ILE A 395 -10.55 -33.62 -1.04
CA ILE A 395 -11.83 -33.49 -0.31
C ILE A 395 -12.85 -34.45 -0.91
N TRP A 396 -13.46 -35.28 -0.05
CA TRP A 396 -14.50 -36.24 -0.40
C TRP A 396 -15.90 -35.79 0.06
N ASP A 397 -16.00 -35.07 1.17
CA ASP A 397 -17.22 -34.39 1.58
C ASP A 397 -16.94 -33.10 2.36
N ALA A 398 -17.89 -32.17 2.32
CA ALA A 398 -17.84 -30.89 3.01
C ALA A 398 -19.27 -30.50 3.42
N TYR A 399 -19.77 -29.32 3.05
CA TYR A 399 -21.17 -28.98 3.28
C TYR A 399 -22.13 -29.94 2.58
N ARG A 400 -23.06 -30.50 3.36
CA ARG A 400 -24.09 -31.44 2.90
C ARG A 400 -25.49 -30.86 3.15
N PRO A 401 -26.30 -30.58 2.12
CA PRO A 401 -27.66 -30.09 2.34
C PRO A 401 -28.49 -31.03 3.24
N PRO A 402 -29.30 -30.52 4.17
CA PRO A 402 -30.24 -31.28 5.01
C PRO A 402 -31.03 -32.35 4.24
N ALA A 403 -31.60 -31.99 3.08
CA ALA A 403 -32.32 -32.93 2.22
C ALA A 403 -31.48 -34.14 1.76
N VAL A 404 -30.17 -33.96 1.56
CA VAL A 404 -29.25 -35.06 1.23
C VAL A 404 -29.00 -35.95 2.45
N GLN A 405 -28.89 -35.38 3.65
CA GLN A 405 -28.76 -36.16 4.88
C GLN A 405 -29.96 -37.13 5.07
N PHE A 406 -31.18 -36.69 4.78
CA PHE A 406 -32.36 -37.57 4.79
C PHE A 406 -32.27 -38.70 3.76
N LYS A 407 -31.79 -38.42 2.54
CA LYS A 407 -31.61 -39.44 1.49
C LYS A 407 -30.57 -40.48 1.91
N MET A 408 -29.44 -40.03 2.47
CA MET A 408 -28.39 -40.91 2.99
C MET A 408 -28.90 -41.79 4.12
N TRP A 409 -29.65 -41.24 5.07
CA TRP A 409 -30.24 -42.00 6.17
C TRP A 409 -31.24 -43.05 5.68
N ASN A 410 -32.08 -42.72 4.70
CA ASN A 410 -33.01 -43.69 4.12
C ASN A 410 -32.31 -44.83 3.39
N ALA A 411 -31.14 -44.58 2.80
CA ALA A 411 -30.32 -45.61 2.15
C ALA A 411 -29.59 -46.49 3.17
N PHE A 412 -29.11 -45.91 4.28
CA PHE A 412 -28.37 -46.62 5.32
C PHE A 412 -28.65 -46.04 6.73
N PRO A 413 -29.71 -46.48 7.42
CA PRO A 413 -30.15 -45.90 8.69
C PRO A 413 -29.33 -46.43 9.89
N ASN A 414 -28.04 -46.13 9.90
CA ASN A 414 -27.12 -46.50 10.98
C ASN A 414 -26.38 -45.27 11.52
N ALA A 415 -26.69 -44.89 12.75
CA ALA A 415 -26.19 -43.69 13.39
C ALA A 415 -24.67 -43.66 13.64
N ASN A 416 -23.97 -44.79 13.50
CA ASN A 416 -22.50 -44.84 13.62
C ASN A 416 -21.75 -44.27 12.40
N PHE A 417 -22.41 -44.23 11.25
CA PHE A 417 -21.82 -43.86 9.96
C PHE A 417 -22.64 -42.78 9.23
N VAL A 418 -23.97 -42.78 9.40
CA VAL A 418 -24.85 -41.77 8.82
C VAL A 418 -25.62 -41.11 9.95
N ALA A 419 -25.36 -39.83 10.20
CA ALA A 419 -26.05 -39.11 11.27
C ALA A 419 -27.59 -39.18 11.11
N ASN A 420 -28.30 -39.47 12.21
CA ASN A 420 -29.75 -39.56 12.21
C ASN A 420 -30.38 -38.15 12.14
N PRO A 421 -31.01 -37.76 11.01
CA PRO A 421 -31.53 -36.41 10.84
C PRO A 421 -32.71 -36.10 11.79
N TRP A 422 -33.34 -37.11 12.39
CA TRP A 422 -34.46 -36.95 13.33
C TRP A 422 -34.02 -36.55 14.74
N THR A 423 -32.74 -36.73 15.08
CA THR A 423 -32.17 -36.35 16.39
C THR A 423 -31.32 -35.09 16.30
N GLY A 424 -31.17 -34.52 15.10
CA GLY A 424 -30.34 -33.34 14.82
C GLY A 424 -29.63 -33.47 13.48
N TYR A 425 -29.25 -32.33 12.91
CA TYR A 425 -28.48 -32.31 11.66
C TYR A 425 -27.02 -32.69 11.87
N SER A 426 -26.37 -33.21 10.83
CA SER A 426 -24.93 -33.48 10.81
C SER A 426 -24.12 -32.19 10.79
N ASP A 427 -22.85 -32.27 11.19
CA ASP A 427 -21.94 -31.12 11.12
C ASP A 427 -21.59 -30.73 9.68
N HIS A 428 -21.71 -31.66 8.75
CA HIS A 428 -21.69 -31.35 7.31
C HIS A 428 -22.82 -30.40 6.93
N ALA A 429 -24.05 -30.58 7.46
CA ALA A 429 -25.16 -29.67 7.17
C ALA A 429 -24.97 -28.26 7.76
N ARG A 430 -24.10 -28.12 8.76
CA ARG A 430 -23.70 -26.81 9.31
C ARG A 430 -22.59 -26.15 8.49
N GLY A 431 -21.93 -26.90 7.62
CA GLY A 431 -20.72 -26.48 6.87
C GLY A 431 -19.47 -26.46 7.73
N SER A 432 -19.45 -27.24 8.82
CA SER A 432 -18.40 -27.25 9.83
C SER A 432 -17.69 -28.61 9.96
N ALA A 433 -17.92 -29.52 9.02
CA ALA A 433 -17.22 -30.80 8.94
C ALA A 433 -16.72 -31.05 7.52
N VAL A 434 -15.63 -31.80 7.43
CA VAL A 434 -14.96 -32.13 6.18
C VAL A 434 -14.42 -33.56 6.24
N ASP A 435 -14.63 -34.29 5.14
CA ASP A 435 -14.07 -35.60 4.88
C ASP A 435 -12.97 -35.47 3.85
N LEU A 436 -11.76 -35.90 4.20
CA LEU A 436 -10.58 -35.65 3.39
C LEU A 436 -9.51 -36.74 3.53
N THR A 437 -8.61 -36.74 2.56
CA THR A 437 -7.43 -37.59 2.52
C THR A 437 -6.19 -36.86 2.02
N ILE A 438 -5.02 -37.48 2.20
CA ILE A 438 -3.79 -37.07 1.54
C ILE A 438 -3.70 -37.84 0.22
N ASP A 439 -3.59 -37.12 -0.90
CA ASP A 439 -3.60 -37.70 -2.24
C ASP A 439 -2.41 -38.65 -2.46
N ASN A 440 -2.66 -39.77 -3.15
CA ASN A 440 -1.69 -40.81 -3.48
C ASN A 440 -0.98 -41.50 -2.30
N LEU A 441 -1.48 -41.37 -1.08
CA LEU A 441 -1.00 -42.16 0.06
C LEU A 441 -1.94 -43.34 0.35
N PRO A 442 -1.39 -44.52 0.71
CA PRO A 442 -2.22 -45.64 1.15
C PRO A 442 -2.86 -45.29 2.49
N MET A 443 -4.19 -45.31 2.51
CA MET A 443 -5.00 -45.04 3.71
C MET A 443 -5.59 -46.34 4.28
N PRO A 444 -6.09 -46.34 5.53
CA PRO A 444 -6.57 -47.57 6.18
C PRO A 444 -7.66 -48.31 5.40
N THR A 445 -8.56 -47.56 4.75
CA THR A 445 -9.70 -48.06 3.98
C THR A 445 -10.02 -47.12 2.82
N ASP A 446 -10.92 -47.54 1.93
CA ASP A 446 -11.59 -46.63 1.01
C ASP A 446 -12.60 -45.74 1.76
N PHE A 447 -13.04 -44.65 1.11
CA PHE A 447 -14.08 -43.74 1.61
C PHE A 447 -15.45 -44.47 1.68
N ASP A 448 -16.28 -44.11 2.66
CA ASP A 448 -17.56 -44.77 2.97
C ASP A 448 -17.45 -46.27 3.35
N GLU A 449 -16.34 -46.69 3.97
CA GLU A 449 -16.22 -48.03 4.56
C GLU A 449 -17.01 -48.13 5.88
N PHE A 450 -18.21 -48.72 5.83
CA PHE A 450 -19.12 -48.84 6.98
C PHE A 450 -18.87 -50.09 7.84
N SER A 451 -17.61 -50.31 8.21
CA SER A 451 -17.20 -51.36 9.15
C SER A 451 -16.19 -50.82 10.17
N SER A 452 -15.88 -51.62 11.19
CA SER A 452 -14.90 -51.24 12.21
C SER A 452 -13.50 -50.96 11.64
N ARG A 453 -13.21 -51.37 10.39
CA ARG A 453 -11.93 -51.07 9.72
C ARG A 453 -11.70 -49.57 9.50
N ALA A 454 -12.76 -48.78 9.36
CA ALA A 454 -12.67 -47.33 9.21
C ALA A 454 -12.36 -46.60 10.53
N TYR A 455 -12.46 -47.29 11.66
CA TYR A 455 -12.32 -46.66 12.97
C TYR A 455 -10.88 -46.20 13.18
N ARG A 456 -10.72 -45.06 13.85
CA ARG A 456 -9.41 -44.46 14.12
C ARG A 456 -8.47 -45.36 14.93
N VAL A 457 -9.00 -46.27 15.73
CA VAL A 457 -8.19 -47.28 16.42
C VAL A 457 -7.40 -48.20 15.48
N ASN A 458 -7.82 -48.29 14.20
CA ASN A 458 -7.20 -49.10 13.16
C ASN A 458 -6.39 -48.26 12.14
N GLN A 459 -6.08 -47.00 12.49
CA GLN A 459 -5.39 -46.08 11.60
C GLN A 459 -3.94 -46.50 11.30
N ASN A 460 -3.49 -46.20 10.08
CA ASN A 460 -2.10 -46.35 9.67
C ASN A 460 -1.33 -45.02 9.90
N LYS A 461 -0.01 -45.02 9.64
CA LYS A 461 0.85 -43.84 9.86
C LYS A 461 0.43 -42.60 9.03
N ASN A 462 -0.20 -42.79 7.87
CA ASN A 462 -0.61 -41.69 7.01
C ASN A 462 -1.89 -41.03 7.54
N ALA A 463 -2.84 -41.82 8.02
CA ALA A 463 -4.02 -41.32 8.72
C ALA A 463 -3.65 -40.64 10.06
N GLN A 464 -2.64 -41.14 10.77
CA GLN A 464 -2.09 -40.48 11.97
C GLN A 464 -1.50 -39.11 11.64
N LEU A 465 -0.69 -38.99 10.57
CA LEU A 465 -0.16 -37.71 10.12
C LEU A 465 -1.30 -36.71 9.80
N LEU A 466 -2.34 -37.16 9.09
CA LEU A 466 -3.49 -36.33 8.78
C LEU A 466 -4.21 -35.89 10.06
N GLU A 467 -4.45 -36.81 11.00
CA GLU A 467 -5.08 -36.51 12.29
C GLU A 467 -4.29 -35.49 13.10
N GLU A 468 -2.98 -35.69 13.25
CA GLU A 468 -2.09 -34.79 13.98
C GLU A 468 -2.15 -33.36 13.43
N VAL A 469 -2.09 -33.20 12.11
CA VAL A 469 -2.16 -31.88 11.47
C VAL A 469 -3.55 -31.27 11.63
N MET A 470 -4.63 -32.02 11.38
CA MET A 470 -6.00 -31.52 11.51
C MET A 470 -6.32 -31.09 12.95
N VAL A 471 -5.95 -31.92 13.94
CA VAL A 471 -6.14 -31.61 15.37
C VAL A 471 -5.36 -30.35 15.76
N LYS A 472 -4.09 -30.24 15.35
CA LYS A 472 -3.25 -29.07 15.61
C LYS A 472 -3.90 -27.77 15.12
N HIS A 473 -4.64 -27.81 14.01
CA HIS A 473 -5.29 -26.64 13.42
C HIS A 473 -6.76 -26.47 13.82
N GLY A 474 -7.21 -27.16 14.88
CA GLY A 474 -8.51 -26.91 15.52
C GLY A 474 -9.66 -27.75 14.98
N PHE A 475 -9.39 -28.97 14.57
CA PHE A 475 -10.41 -29.96 14.25
C PHE A 475 -10.49 -31.07 15.30
N VAL A 476 -11.69 -31.65 15.43
CA VAL A 476 -11.99 -32.79 16.29
C VAL A 476 -12.25 -34.01 15.40
N PRO A 477 -11.47 -35.09 15.56
CA PRO A 477 -11.63 -36.32 14.79
C PRO A 477 -12.87 -37.13 15.24
N LEU A 478 -13.56 -37.79 14.31
CA LEU A 478 -14.63 -38.74 14.64
C LEU A 478 -14.09 -40.15 14.87
N ALA A 479 -14.41 -40.79 16.01
CA ALA A 479 -13.82 -42.09 16.37
C ALA A 479 -14.11 -43.23 15.36
N SER A 480 -15.29 -43.22 14.73
CA SER A 480 -15.71 -44.24 13.77
C SER A 480 -15.14 -44.06 12.36
N GLU A 481 -14.58 -42.90 12.03
CA GLU A 481 -14.15 -42.55 10.67
C GLU A 481 -12.81 -41.81 10.68
N TRP A 482 -11.77 -42.43 10.13
CA TRP A 482 -10.42 -41.84 10.10
C TRP A 482 -10.29 -40.60 9.19
N TRP A 483 -11.22 -40.42 8.23
CA TRP A 483 -11.24 -39.29 7.28
C TRP A 483 -12.05 -38.08 7.75
N HIS A 484 -12.95 -38.25 8.74
CA HIS A 484 -13.91 -37.22 9.15
C HIS A 484 -13.36 -36.31 10.23
N PHE A 485 -13.45 -35.00 10.01
CA PHE A 485 -13.01 -33.96 10.94
C PHE A 485 -14.06 -32.85 11.08
N THR A 486 -14.42 -32.52 12.32
CA THR A 486 -15.36 -31.43 12.65
C THR A 486 -14.61 -30.24 13.26
N ASP A 487 -14.98 -29.02 12.89
CA ASP A 487 -14.49 -27.79 13.51
C ASP A 487 -14.72 -27.78 15.03
N SER A 488 -13.67 -27.56 15.82
CA SER A 488 -13.77 -27.50 17.28
C SER A 488 -14.76 -26.44 17.79
N ASP A 489 -14.91 -25.32 17.06
CA ASP A 489 -15.78 -24.19 17.46
C ASP A 489 -17.27 -24.52 17.24
N ASN A 490 -17.57 -25.58 16.48
CA ASN A 490 -18.95 -26.02 16.26
C ASN A 490 -19.60 -26.57 17.54
N GLN A 491 -18.81 -27.01 18.53
CA GLN A 491 -19.32 -27.45 19.84
C GLN A 491 -20.00 -26.30 20.61
N GLU A 492 -19.72 -25.04 20.24
CA GLU A 492 -20.32 -23.85 20.86
C GLU A 492 -21.66 -23.44 20.20
N GLY A 493 -22.15 -24.16 19.18
CA GLY A 493 -23.43 -23.88 18.51
C GLY A 493 -23.44 -22.66 17.58
N ILE A 494 -22.26 -22.15 17.22
CA ILE A 494 -22.07 -20.97 16.36
C ILE A 494 -22.61 -21.23 14.94
N TYR A 495 -22.40 -22.43 14.39
CA TYR A 495 -22.81 -22.77 13.04
C TYR A 495 -24.19 -23.46 13.02
N LYS A 496 -25.13 -22.88 12.27
CA LYS A 496 -26.47 -23.44 12.08
C LYS A 496 -26.56 -24.20 10.74
N PRO A 497 -27.37 -25.27 10.66
CA PRO A 497 -27.62 -25.93 9.40
C PRO A 497 -28.39 -24.99 8.46
N VAL A 498 -28.09 -25.06 7.17
CA VAL A 498 -28.78 -24.30 6.12
C VAL A 498 -29.24 -25.23 5.02
N GLU A 499 -30.29 -24.87 4.28
CA GLU A 499 -30.75 -25.63 3.10
C GLU A 499 -29.95 -25.27 1.85
N LYS A 500 -29.52 -24.01 1.74
CA LYS A 500 -28.78 -23.46 0.60
C LYS A 500 -27.59 -22.66 1.09
N VAL A 501 -26.50 -22.76 0.33
CA VAL A 501 -25.27 -22.01 0.55
C VAL A 501 -25.47 -20.56 0.13
N ASN A 502 -25.25 -19.63 1.05
CA ASN A 502 -25.07 -18.21 0.75
C ASN A 502 -23.58 -17.91 0.85
N LEU A 503 -22.93 -17.70 -0.30
CA LEU A 503 -21.50 -17.42 -0.35
C LEU A 503 -21.18 -16.07 0.29
N ALA A 504 -19.99 -16.01 0.88
CA ALA A 504 -19.39 -14.79 1.39
C ALA A 504 -19.47 -13.69 0.33
N PRO A 505 -19.81 -12.46 0.73
CA PRO A 505 -19.91 -11.36 -0.22
C PRO A 505 -18.56 -11.15 -0.91
N LYS A 506 -18.60 -10.95 -2.24
CA LYS A 506 -17.40 -10.77 -3.06
C LYS A 506 -16.89 -9.33 -2.96
N LEU A 507 -15.62 -9.13 -3.30
CA LEU A 507 -14.99 -7.81 -3.43
C LEU A 507 -15.87 -6.84 -4.23
N THR A 508 -16.06 -5.63 -3.70
CA THR A 508 -16.78 -4.54 -4.37
C THR A 508 -15.86 -3.35 -4.62
N LEU A 509 -16.28 -2.39 -5.43
CA LEU A 509 -15.51 -1.16 -5.62
C LEU A 509 -15.76 -0.16 -4.50
N ARG A 510 -14.70 0.48 -4.02
CA ARG A 510 -14.81 1.64 -3.14
C ARG A 510 -15.18 2.88 -3.97
N PRO A 511 -16.16 3.70 -3.56
CA PRO A 511 -16.38 5.01 -4.16
C PRO A 511 -15.16 5.91 -3.89
N ASN A 512 -14.73 6.73 -4.87
CA ASN A 512 -13.61 7.65 -4.70
C ASN A 512 -14.04 8.95 -4.02
N ILE A 513 -13.83 9.07 -2.70
CA ILE A 513 -14.12 10.27 -1.91
C ILE A 513 -12.83 11.07 -1.73
N VAL A 514 -12.79 12.28 -2.29
CA VAL A 514 -11.66 13.21 -2.16
C VAL A 514 -11.94 14.21 -1.05
N GLU A 515 -11.03 14.30 -0.09
CA GLU A 515 -11.06 15.27 1.01
C GLU A 515 -9.76 16.09 1.02
N SER A 516 -9.82 17.33 1.49
CA SER A 516 -8.63 18.16 1.72
C SER A 516 -8.63 18.72 3.13
N ILE A 517 -7.50 18.56 3.82
CA ILE A 517 -7.24 19.13 5.13
C ILE A 517 -6.19 20.21 4.96
N THR A 518 -6.55 21.46 5.27
CA THR A 518 -5.59 22.56 5.31
C THR A 518 -5.27 22.89 6.75
N ILE A 519 -3.99 22.84 7.11
CA ILE A 519 -3.48 23.15 8.44
C ILE A 519 -2.78 24.50 8.39
N SER A 520 -3.27 25.47 9.16
CA SER A 520 -2.58 26.72 9.46
C SER A 520 -1.76 26.57 10.73
N MET A 521 -0.53 27.08 10.71
CA MET A 521 0.32 27.18 11.89
C MET A 521 0.79 28.61 12.04
N ILE A 522 0.67 29.13 13.27
CA ILE A 522 1.06 30.48 13.66
C ILE A 522 2.03 30.40 14.83
N GLY A 523 2.85 31.43 14.99
CA GLY A 523 3.90 31.49 16.01
C GLY A 523 3.40 31.78 17.42
N ASP A 524 4.21 32.50 18.18
CA ASP A 524 4.03 32.67 19.63
C ASP A 524 2.83 33.55 19.96
N VAL A 525 1.94 33.02 20.78
CA VAL A 525 0.73 33.68 21.27
C VAL A 525 0.82 33.80 22.79
N ILE A 526 0.91 35.03 23.28
CA ILE A 526 0.84 35.37 24.70
C ILE A 526 -0.42 36.21 24.92
N LEU A 527 -1.41 35.63 25.60
CA LEU A 527 -2.68 36.28 25.91
C LEU A 527 -2.66 36.83 27.33
N GLY A 528 -2.20 38.06 27.49
CA GLY A 528 -1.99 38.68 28.80
C GLY A 528 -0.66 39.40 28.88
N GLN A 529 -0.09 39.47 30.07
CA GLN A 529 1.15 40.21 30.30
C GLN A 529 1.82 39.77 31.61
N ASP A 530 3.04 40.23 31.83
CA ASP A 530 3.67 40.21 33.14
C ASP A 530 3.14 41.39 33.98
N GLU A 531 3.05 41.24 35.29
CA GLU A 531 2.48 42.28 36.17
C GLU A 531 3.24 43.61 36.13
N ARG A 532 4.50 43.61 35.71
CA ARG A 532 5.35 44.81 35.66
C ARG A 532 5.00 45.77 34.53
N PHE A 533 4.25 45.32 33.51
CA PHE A 533 3.96 46.14 32.33
C PHE A 533 2.71 45.65 31.59
N GLY A 534 2.36 46.37 30.52
CA GLY A 534 1.35 45.94 29.55
C GLY A 534 0.00 46.63 29.73
N ASN A 535 -0.73 46.69 28.62
CA ASN A 535 -2.08 47.23 28.52
C ASN A 535 -3.01 46.25 27.77
N PHE A 536 -2.69 44.95 27.78
CA PHE A 536 -3.45 43.91 27.09
C PHE A 536 -4.91 43.87 27.57
N ALA A 537 -5.10 44.02 28.88
CA ALA A 537 -6.43 44.09 29.50
C ALA A 537 -7.27 45.27 28.99
N ASP A 538 -6.65 46.43 28.73
CA ASP A 538 -7.36 47.60 28.19
C ASP A 538 -7.88 47.32 26.78
N TYR A 539 -7.10 46.64 25.94
CA TYR A 539 -7.54 46.22 24.60
C TYR A 539 -8.70 45.22 24.67
N TYR A 540 -8.61 44.24 25.57
CA TYR A 540 -9.69 43.26 25.74
C TYR A 540 -10.98 43.93 26.24
N GLN A 541 -10.89 44.79 27.26
CA GLN A 541 -12.06 45.51 27.78
C GLN A 541 -12.69 46.44 26.75
N ARG A 542 -11.86 47.08 25.91
CA ARG A 542 -12.31 48.05 24.92
C ARG A 542 -12.91 47.42 23.67
N TYR A 543 -12.32 46.33 23.18
CA TYR A 543 -12.64 45.77 21.87
C TYR A 543 -13.19 44.35 21.89
N GLY A 544 -13.10 43.64 23.02
CA GLY A 544 -13.55 42.26 23.17
C GLY A 544 -12.62 41.22 22.51
N PRO A 545 -12.94 39.92 22.66
CA PRO A 545 -12.08 38.82 22.19
C PRO A 545 -11.88 38.78 20.68
N GLN A 546 -12.86 39.21 19.88
CA GLN A 546 -12.82 39.19 18.41
C GLN A 546 -11.74 40.09 17.80
N TYR A 547 -11.22 41.04 18.57
CA TYR A 547 -10.28 42.04 18.08
C TYR A 547 -8.91 41.46 17.71
N PHE A 548 -8.35 40.61 18.58
CA PHE A 548 -6.94 40.22 18.53
C PHE A 548 -6.55 39.43 17.27
N PHE A 549 -7.48 38.71 16.65
CA PHE A 549 -7.25 38.01 15.38
C PHE A 549 -7.97 38.64 14.18
N SER A 550 -8.66 39.78 14.37
CA SER A 550 -9.53 40.37 13.34
C SER A 550 -8.81 40.72 12.04
N GLY A 551 -7.50 40.98 12.07
CA GLY A 551 -6.71 41.28 10.87
C GLY A 551 -6.35 40.08 10.00
N VAL A 552 -6.57 38.86 10.50
CA VAL A 552 -6.24 37.59 9.81
C VAL A 552 -7.33 36.52 9.88
N LYS A 553 -8.43 36.76 10.62
CA LYS A 553 -9.52 35.80 10.83
C LYS A 553 -10.08 35.21 9.53
N ASP A 554 -10.26 36.01 8.49
CA ASP A 554 -10.80 35.57 7.19
C ASP A 554 -9.88 34.58 6.44
N ILE A 555 -8.63 34.45 6.88
CA ILE A 555 -7.66 33.47 6.39
C ILE A 555 -7.82 32.19 7.22
N LEU A 556 -7.67 32.31 8.55
CA LEU A 556 -7.67 31.18 9.47
C LEU A 556 -9.01 30.42 9.47
N ALA A 557 -10.13 31.13 9.38
CA ALA A 557 -11.47 30.54 9.40
C ALA A 557 -11.81 29.68 8.16
N LYS A 558 -10.96 29.67 7.12
CA LYS A 558 -11.14 28.82 5.93
C LYS A 558 -10.42 27.49 6.05
N ASP A 559 -9.50 27.38 7.00
CA ASP A 559 -8.67 26.20 7.16
C ASP A 559 -9.38 25.16 8.04
N THR A 560 -8.97 23.91 7.91
CA THR A 560 -9.53 22.80 8.68
C THR A 560 -9.07 22.84 10.13
N LEU A 561 -7.84 23.30 10.36
CA LEU A 561 -7.19 23.32 11.65
C LEU A 561 -6.16 24.46 11.70
N THR A 562 -6.28 25.34 12.68
CA THR A 562 -5.27 26.34 13.03
C THR A 562 -4.62 26.01 14.37
N ILE A 563 -3.29 25.98 14.38
CA ILE A 563 -2.46 25.62 15.53
C ILE A 563 -1.60 26.81 15.94
N ALA A 564 -1.59 27.13 17.24
CA ALA A 564 -0.73 28.16 17.82
C ALA A 564 0.17 27.62 18.94
N ASN A 565 1.28 28.28 19.22
CA ASN A 565 2.02 28.09 20.46
C ASN A 565 1.49 29.08 21.52
N LEU A 566 0.78 28.59 22.55
CA LEU A 566 0.23 29.44 23.61
C LEU A 566 1.20 29.48 24.79
N GLU A 567 1.74 30.65 25.06
CA GLU A 567 2.64 30.92 26.17
C GLU A 567 1.93 31.71 27.28
N GLY A 568 2.24 31.34 28.53
CA GLY A 568 1.63 31.92 29.73
C GLY A 568 0.39 31.16 30.22
N ALA A 569 -0.12 31.56 31.38
CA ALA A 569 -1.24 30.90 32.04
C ALA A 569 -2.54 31.72 31.97
N LEU A 570 -3.66 31.06 31.69
CA LEU A 570 -5.02 31.62 31.74
C LEU A 570 -5.71 31.22 33.05
N THR A 571 -5.36 31.93 34.14
CA THR A 571 -5.67 31.52 35.51
C THR A 571 -5.93 32.71 36.43
N LYS A 572 -6.60 32.45 37.56
CA LYS A 572 -6.70 33.39 38.69
C LYS A 572 -5.64 33.14 39.77
N SER A 573 -4.88 32.05 39.67
CA SER A 573 -3.81 31.73 40.61
C SER A 573 -2.78 32.85 40.69
N GLN A 574 -2.20 33.00 41.87
CA GLN A 574 -1.16 33.98 42.18
C GLN A 574 0.17 33.30 42.52
N GLU A 575 0.19 31.97 42.59
CA GLU A 575 1.39 31.20 42.91
C GLU A 575 2.31 31.17 41.69
N LYS A 576 3.45 31.84 41.80
CA LYS A 576 4.48 31.89 40.74
C LYS A 576 5.52 30.80 40.98
N ILE A 577 5.94 30.13 39.91
CA ILE A 577 7.12 29.27 39.97
C ILE A 577 8.38 30.11 40.24
N ASP A 578 9.33 29.56 40.99
CA ASP A 578 10.60 30.22 41.24
C ASP A 578 11.45 30.29 39.96
N LYS A 579 11.65 31.51 39.46
CA LYS A 579 12.56 31.84 38.36
C LYS A 579 13.68 32.78 38.80
N SER A 580 14.00 32.82 40.09
CA SER A 580 15.00 33.73 40.66
C SER A 580 16.38 33.63 40.00
N SER A 581 16.76 32.44 39.52
CA SER A 581 17.99 32.20 38.76
C SER A 581 18.09 33.00 37.45
N GLN A 582 16.97 33.46 36.89
CA GLN A 582 16.91 34.25 35.67
C GLN A 582 17.04 35.77 35.95
N GLY A 583 17.03 36.18 37.22
CA GLY A 583 17.18 37.57 37.64
C GLY A 583 16.13 38.49 36.99
N ASN A 584 16.56 39.63 36.44
CA ASN A 584 15.66 40.60 35.80
C ASN A 584 15.00 40.10 34.51
N ARG A 585 15.44 38.95 33.96
CA ARG A 585 14.84 38.31 32.78
C ARG A 585 13.72 37.34 33.13
N ALA A 586 13.45 37.11 34.42
CA ALA A 586 12.32 36.29 34.83
C ALA A 586 11.01 36.98 34.45
N PHE A 587 10.19 36.35 33.60
CA PHE A 587 8.83 36.79 33.26
C PHE A 587 7.80 35.74 33.67
N TRP A 588 6.65 36.23 34.15
CA TRP A 588 5.47 35.43 34.47
C TRP A 588 4.27 35.97 33.72
N PHE A 589 3.93 35.34 32.60
CA PHE A 589 2.82 35.77 31.76
C PHE A 589 1.50 35.22 32.26
N LYS A 590 0.57 36.13 32.56
CA LYS A 590 -0.79 35.78 33.00
C LYS A 590 -1.85 36.47 32.17
N GLY A 591 -2.85 35.68 31.77
CA GLY A 591 -4.11 36.12 31.22
C GLY A 591 -5.28 35.78 32.12
N GLU A 592 -6.38 36.52 31.93
CA GLU A 592 -7.65 36.20 32.55
C GLU A 592 -8.23 34.90 31.95
N PRO A 593 -8.97 34.07 32.72
CA PRO A 593 -9.63 32.88 32.18
C PRO A 593 -10.47 33.13 30.91
N ALA A 594 -11.13 34.29 30.84
CA ALA A 594 -11.95 34.70 29.70
C ALA A 594 -11.14 34.96 28.41
N TYR A 595 -9.82 35.12 28.49
CA TYR A 595 -8.98 35.31 27.30
C TYR A 595 -8.89 34.06 26.44
N ALA A 596 -9.30 32.89 26.93
CA ALA A 596 -9.49 31.70 26.10
C ALA A 596 -10.47 31.96 24.93
N GLU A 597 -11.47 32.84 25.12
CA GLU A 597 -12.42 33.26 24.09
C GLU A 597 -11.75 33.99 22.91
N ILE A 598 -10.56 34.57 23.11
CA ILE A 598 -9.78 35.21 22.05
C ILE A 598 -9.41 34.19 20.97
N LEU A 599 -8.96 33.00 21.39
CA LEU A 599 -8.57 31.91 20.48
C LEU A 599 -9.79 31.38 19.72
N GLN A 600 -10.91 31.15 20.43
CA GLN A 600 -12.16 30.73 19.81
C GLN A 600 -12.65 31.76 18.78
N ALA A 601 -12.63 33.06 19.14
CA ALA A 601 -13.05 34.13 18.24
C ALA A 601 -12.11 34.30 17.04
N GLY A 602 -10.85 33.88 17.18
CA GLY A 602 -9.81 33.93 16.15
C GLY A 602 -9.75 32.75 15.19
N SER A 603 -10.64 31.74 15.34
CA SER A 603 -10.57 30.48 14.59
C SER A 603 -9.25 29.75 14.81
N ILE A 604 -8.89 29.59 16.08
CA ILE A 604 -7.83 28.69 16.52
C ILE A 604 -8.50 27.42 17.05
N GLU A 605 -8.06 26.25 16.60
CA GLU A 605 -8.66 24.96 16.99
C GLU A 605 -7.76 24.20 17.97
N ALA A 606 -6.44 24.41 17.93
CA ALA A 606 -5.50 23.74 18.81
C ALA A 606 -4.35 24.64 19.29
N VAL A 607 -3.85 24.37 20.49
CA VAL A 607 -2.67 25.05 21.04
C VAL A 607 -1.64 24.08 21.61
N ASN A 608 -0.37 24.34 21.28
CA ASN A 608 0.78 23.76 21.97
C ASN A 608 0.98 24.48 23.30
N LEU A 609 1.11 23.70 24.38
CA LEU A 609 1.46 24.17 25.71
C LEU A 609 2.88 23.72 26.11
N ALA A 610 3.59 22.95 25.30
CA ALA A 610 4.95 22.56 25.63
C ALA A 610 5.93 23.71 25.39
N ASN A 611 6.05 24.61 26.37
CA ASN A 611 6.94 25.78 26.34
C ASN A 611 7.37 26.21 27.76
N ASN A 612 8.36 27.08 27.85
CA ASN A 612 8.95 27.58 29.10
C ASN A 612 7.99 28.47 29.93
N HIS A 613 6.87 28.92 29.37
CA HIS A 613 5.92 29.81 30.04
C HIS A 613 4.63 29.12 30.52
N SER A 614 4.44 27.84 30.22
CA SER A 614 3.22 27.12 30.59
C SER A 614 3.08 26.81 32.08
N LEU A 615 4.20 26.87 32.83
CA LEU A 615 4.23 26.67 34.28
C LEU A 615 4.54 27.95 35.07
N ASP A 616 4.40 29.13 34.45
CA ASP A 616 4.63 30.42 35.13
C ASP A 616 3.85 30.51 36.45
N TYR A 617 2.60 30.04 36.45
CA TYR A 617 1.75 29.99 37.64
C TYR A 617 1.57 28.56 38.20
N GLY A 618 2.62 27.75 38.07
CA GLY A 618 2.69 26.40 38.60
C GLY A 618 1.70 25.42 37.95
N ALA A 619 1.56 24.25 38.59
CA ALA A 619 0.69 23.18 38.10
C ALA A 619 -0.80 23.57 38.14
N GLU A 620 -1.20 24.43 39.09
CA GLU A 620 -2.57 24.97 39.14
C GLU A 620 -2.84 25.87 37.94
N GLY A 621 -1.93 26.79 37.61
CA GLY A 621 -2.05 27.67 36.44
C GLY A 621 -2.17 26.90 35.13
N LEU A 622 -1.36 25.85 34.93
CA LEU A 622 -1.48 24.98 33.75
C LEU A 622 -2.82 24.24 33.70
N LYS A 623 -3.27 23.68 34.84
CA LYS A 623 -4.56 22.98 34.94
C LYS A 623 -5.73 23.90 34.63
N ASP A 624 -5.72 25.12 35.16
CA ASP A 624 -6.73 26.14 34.90
C ASP A 624 -6.74 26.51 33.42
N THR A 625 -5.57 26.71 32.83
CA THR A 625 -5.40 27.04 31.41
C THR A 625 -6.03 25.98 30.53
N ILE A 626 -5.67 24.70 30.71
CA ILE A 626 -6.27 23.57 29.98
C ILE A 626 -7.79 23.52 30.18
N THR A 627 -8.25 23.75 31.41
CA THR A 627 -9.69 23.74 31.73
C THR A 627 -10.44 24.85 31.00
N ASN A 628 -9.90 26.06 30.98
CA ASN A 628 -10.52 27.22 30.34
C ASN A 628 -10.50 27.11 28.81
N LEU A 629 -9.41 26.58 28.23
CA LEU A 629 -9.31 26.30 26.81
C LEU A 629 -10.33 25.23 26.35
N LYS A 630 -10.47 24.13 27.11
CA LYS A 630 -11.45 23.08 26.81
C LYS A 630 -12.89 23.59 26.86
N LYS A 631 -13.23 24.51 27.78
CA LYS A 631 -14.57 25.11 27.88
C LYS A 631 -15.00 25.83 26.60
N VAL A 632 -14.06 26.42 25.87
CA VAL A 632 -14.32 27.13 24.60
C VAL A 632 -14.04 26.26 23.36
N GLY A 633 -13.76 24.97 23.54
CA GLY A 633 -13.57 24.00 22.45
C GLY A 633 -12.16 23.93 21.88
N ILE A 634 -11.15 24.48 22.55
CA ILE A 634 -9.76 24.44 22.08
C ILE A 634 -9.09 23.13 22.46
N THR A 635 -8.51 22.46 21.47
CA THR A 635 -7.72 21.24 21.67
C THR A 635 -6.35 21.61 22.23
N CYS A 636 -5.96 21.00 23.36
CA CYS A 636 -4.67 21.26 24.00
C CYS A 636 -3.73 20.07 23.80
N PHE A 637 -2.45 20.31 23.51
CA PHE A 637 -1.40 19.29 23.45
C PHE A 637 -0.05 19.86 23.95
N GLY A 638 0.95 19.01 24.17
CA GLY A 638 2.17 19.39 24.89
C GLY A 638 2.03 19.18 26.41
N GLU A 639 3.08 19.43 27.20
CA GLU A 639 3.08 19.18 28.67
C GLU A 639 2.55 17.77 29.04
N GLU A 640 3.23 16.74 28.52
CA GLU A 640 2.93 15.30 28.69
C GLU A 640 1.73 14.72 27.92
N GLN A 641 0.89 15.54 27.26
CA GLN A 641 -0.26 15.05 26.48
C GLN A 641 -0.08 15.19 24.96
N THR A 642 -0.57 14.19 24.22
CA THR A 642 -0.82 14.26 22.77
C THR A 642 -2.29 14.54 22.50
N ALA A 643 -2.63 14.97 21.28
CA ALA A 643 -4.01 15.14 20.86
C ALA A 643 -4.25 14.59 19.45
N ILE A 644 -5.52 14.35 19.13
CA ILE A 644 -5.99 14.00 17.78
C ILE A 644 -7.10 14.99 17.40
N TYR A 645 -6.98 15.59 16.22
CA TYR A 645 -8.00 16.43 15.61
C TYR A 645 -8.28 15.91 14.20
N GLY A 646 -9.42 15.22 14.01
CA GLY A 646 -9.73 14.53 12.76
C GLY A 646 -8.62 13.54 12.37
N LYS A 647 -7.96 13.77 11.24
CA LYS A 647 -6.86 12.96 10.70
C LYS A 647 -5.46 13.42 11.13
N VAL A 648 -5.37 14.33 12.10
CA VAL A 648 -4.11 14.97 12.53
C VAL A 648 -3.80 14.63 13.97
N GLY A 649 -2.62 14.04 14.20
CA GLY A 649 -2.04 13.83 15.52
C GLY A 649 -1.08 14.95 15.89
N LEU A 650 -1.18 15.43 17.12
CA LEU A 650 -0.44 16.60 17.61
C LEU A 650 0.46 16.23 18.79
N ILE A 651 1.73 16.60 18.69
CA ILE A 651 2.75 16.42 19.72
C ILE A 651 3.44 17.74 20.00
N GLY A 652 3.59 18.09 21.27
CA GLY A 652 4.31 19.28 21.74
C GLY A 652 5.59 18.91 22.47
N ALA A 653 6.69 19.64 22.23
CA ALA A 653 7.98 19.39 22.86
C ALA A 653 8.67 20.69 23.30
N ASN A 654 8.88 20.84 24.60
CA ASN A 654 9.66 21.92 25.19
C ASN A 654 11.12 21.49 25.33
N VAL A 655 12.02 22.10 24.56
CA VAL A 655 13.46 21.80 24.60
C VAL A 655 14.16 22.61 25.69
N LEU A 656 13.65 23.81 25.99
CA LEU A 656 14.19 24.72 27.00
C LEU A 656 13.93 24.23 28.42
N GLY A 657 12.89 23.43 28.63
CA GLY A 657 12.41 23.10 29.97
C GLY A 657 11.58 24.24 30.59
N PRO A 658 10.90 23.99 31.72
CA PRO A 658 9.91 24.92 32.29
C PRO A 658 10.49 26.20 32.91
N VAL A 659 11.79 26.23 33.20
CA VAL A 659 12.50 27.43 33.69
C VAL A 659 13.81 27.65 32.94
N GLU A 660 13.85 27.22 31.67
CA GLU A 660 15.00 27.35 30.76
C GLU A 660 16.28 26.62 31.19
N GLN A 661 16.12 25.57 32.01
CA GLN A 661 17.24 24.76 32.48
C GLN A 661 17.76 23.75 31.44
N GLY A 662 17.11 23.64 30.28
CA GLY A 662 17.33 22.64 29.25
C GLY A 662 16.67 21.30 29.53
N THR A 663 16.53 20.50 28.48
CA THR A 663 15.98 19.13 28.54
C THR A 663 17.03 18.11 28.11
N ASP A 664 17.05 16.93 28.74
CA ASP A 664 17.84 15.80 28.25
C ASP A 664 17.30 15.33 26.88
N ILE A 665 18.08 15.60 25.84
CA ILE A 665 17.73 15.29 24.44
C ILE A 665 17.52 13.78 24.21
N SER A 666 18.24 12.92 24.93
CA SER A 666 18.07 11.47 24.79
C SER A 666 16.73 11.01 25.36
N VAL A 667 16.30 11.61 26.48
CA VAL A 667 14.98 11.35 27.08
C VAL A 667 13.87 11.90 26.19
N LEU A 668 14.04 13.12 25.67
CA LEU A 668 13.08 13.75 24.76
C LEU A 668 12.88 12.91 23.49
N LYS A 669 13.96 12.46 22.84
CA LYS A 669 13.89 11.60 21.65
C LYS A 669 13.16 10.28 21.93
N LYS A 670 13.40 9.65 23.08
CA LYS A 670 12.68 8.42 23.48
C LYS A 670 11.18 8.69 23.67
N LYS A 671 10.81 9.81 24.28
CA LYS A 671 9.41 10.21 24.48
C LYS A 671 8.72 10.51 23.14
N LEU A 672 9.34 11.32 22.29
CA LEU A 672 8.86 11.65 20.95
C LEU A 672 8.62 10.40 20.12
N LYS A 673 9.59 9.47 20.08
CA LYS A 673 9.45 8.20 19.37
C LYS A 673 8.19 7.44 19.80
N LYS A 674 7.98 7.27 21.11
CA LYS A 674 6.81 6.57 21.65
C LYS A 674 5.49 7.26 21.28
N GLN A 675 5.44 8.59 21.36
CA GLN A 675 4.25 9.36 21.02
C GLN A 675 3.93 9.29 19.53
N ILE A 676 4.95 9.37 18.67
CA ILE A 676 4.79 9.24 17.23
C ILE A 676 4.35 7.82 16.86
N GLU A 677 4.95 6.78 17.44
CA GLU A 677 4.52 5.39 17.25
C GLU A 677 3.05 5.20 17.64
N TYR A 678 2.65 5.72 18.81
CA TYR A 678 1.27 5.65 19.29
C TYR A 678 0.26 6.36 18.36
N LEU A 679 0.63 7.51 17.78
CA LEU A 679 -0.26 8.25 16.87
C LEU A 679 -0.28 7.66 15.46
N ARG A 680 0.81 7.05 14.99
CA ARG A 680 0.91 6.48 13.64
C ARG A 680 -0.12 5.39 13.39
N GLU A 681 -0.53 4.67 14.43
CA GLU A 681 -1.58 3.66 14.37
C GLU A 681 -3.00 4.25 14.25
N LYS A 682 -3.17 5.57 14.46
CA LYS A 682 -4.49 6.21 14.61
C LYS A 682 -4.77 7.27 13.56
N VAL A 683 -3.73 7.93 13.08
CA VAL A 683 -3.87 9.10 12.20
C VAL A 683 -2.81 9.12 11.10
N PRO A 684 -3.18 9.56 9.89
CA PRO A 684 -2.25 9.61 8.75
C PRO A 684 -1.31 10.82 8.76
N ILE A 685 -1.62 11.89 9.51
CA ILE A 685 -0.76 13.07 9.63
C ILE A 685 -0.31 13.21 11.09
N ILE A 686 0.99 13.32 11.31
CA ILE A 686 1.57 13.66 12.62
C ILE A 686 2.30 14.99 12.50
N VAL A 687 1.92 15.95 13.35
CA VAL A 687 2.55 17.25 13.51
C VAL A 687 3.30 17.27 14.83
N VAL A 688 4.58 17.66 14.78
CA VAL A 688 5.39 17.87 15.98
C VAL A 688 5.72 19.36 16.10
N TYR A 689 5.24 19.98 17.18
CA TYR A 689 5.47 21.38 17.50
C TYR A 689 6.54 21.47 18.59
N PHE A 690 7.68 22.07 18.26
CA PHE A 690 8.77 22.32 19.19
C PHE A 690 8.80 23.76 19.68
N HIS A 691 9.21 23.92 20.94
CA HIS A 691 9.61 25.18 21.53
C HIS A 691 11.10 25.10 21.87
N TRP A 692 11.95 25.79 21.09
CA TRP A 692 13.39 25.49 20.98
C TRP A 692 14.25 26.66 20.48
N GLY A 693 15.56 26.45 20.36
CA GLY A 693 16.47 27.44 19.80
C GLY A 693 16.79 28.56 20.79
N THR A 694 17.28 29.68 20.28
CA THR A 694 17.72 30.83 21.08
C THR A 694 17.01 32.09 20.61
N GLU A 695 16.56 32.90 21.56
CA GLU A 695 15.88 34.19 21.28
C GLU A 695 16.67 35.05 20.28
N TYR A 696 15.95 35.59 19.29
CA TYR A 696 16.42 36.50 18.24
C TYR A 696 17.47 35.93 17.28
N GLN A 697 17.78 34.63 17.36
CA GLN A 697 18.71 34.00 16.42
C GLN A 697 17.99 33.60 15.13
N THR A 698 18.38 34.22 14.01
CA THR A 698 17.79 33.93 12.69
C THR A 698 18.36 32.67 12.03
N ILE A 699 19.53 32.21 12.46
CA ILE A 699 20.20 31.01 11.94
C ILE A 699 19.84 29.80 12.79
N VAL A 700 19.31 28.76 12.15
CA VAL A 700 18.94 27.49 12.80
C VAL A 700 20.18 26.79 13.36
N ASP A 701 20.11 26.36 14.62
CA ASP A 701 21.19 25.64 15.26
C ASP A 701 21.18 24.12 14.95
N LYS A 702 22.27 23.45 15.30
CA LYS A 702 22.45 22.01 15.04
C LYS A 702 21.44 21.14 15.79
N GLN A 703 21.07 21.52 17.02
CA GLN A 703 20.15 20.75 17.85
C GLN A 703 18.73 20.81 17.29
N GLN A 704 18.28 21.99 16.85
CA GLN A 704 17.02 22.16 16.13
C GLN A 704 16.96 21.24 14.90
N LYS A 705 18.00 21.26 14.04
CA LYS A 705 18.06 20.37 12.86
C LYS A 705 18.01 18.89 13.23
N GLU A 706 18.80 18.49 14.22
CA GLU A 706 18.86 17.10 14.67
C GLU A 706 17.52 16.58 15.21
N LEU A 707 16.80 17.40 15.99
CA LEU A 707 15.49 17.05 16.53
C LEU A 707 14.41 17.02 15.45
N ALA A 708 14.42 18.00 14.53
CA ALA A 708 13.47 18.06 13.44
C ALA A 708 13.61 16.85 12.49
N HIS A 709 14.83 16.53 12.07
CA HIS A 709 15.11 15.36 11.24
C HIS A 709 14.76 14.07 11.96
N PHE A 710 15.03 13.98 13.27
CA PHE A 710 14.63 12.82 14.07
C PHE A 710 13.11 12.63 14.09
N ALA A 711 12.32 13.70 14.30
CA ALA A 711 10.86 13.62 14.30
C ALA A 711 10.32 13.13 12.94
N VAL A 712 10.86 13.65 11.83
CA VAL A 712 10.51 13.19 10.48
C VAL A 712 10.91 11.73 10.26
N ASP A 713 12.11 11.35 10.69
CA ASP A 713 12.59 9.96 10.62
C ASP A 713 11.72 8.99 11.42
N GLN A 714 11.05 9.47 12.48
CA GLN A 714 10.06 8.68 13.22
C GLN A 714 8.66 8.71 12.59
N GLY A 715 8.38 9.52 11.57
CA GLY A 715 7.11 9.54 10.84
C GLY A 715 6.30 10.83 10.91
N ALA A 716 6.86 11.92 11.47
CA ALA A 716 6.21 13.23 11.38
C ALA A 716 6.14 13.72 9.92
N LYS A 717 5.00 14.28 9.52
CA LYS A 717 4.80 14.88 8.19
C LYS A 717 4.99 16.39 8.18
N LEU A 718 4.87 17.01 9.35
CA LEU A 718 5.08 18.43 9.55
C LEU A 718 5.78 18.64 10.90
N VAL A 719 6.83 19.44 10.90
CA VAL A 719 7.53 19.88 12.10
C VAL A 719 7.52 21.39 12.13
N VAL A 720 7.12 22.00 13.25
CA VAL A 720 7.12 23.46 13.40
C VAL A 720 7.75 23.87 14.72
N GLY A 721 8.49 24.97 14.69
CA GLY A 721 9.15 25.56 15.84
C GLY A 721 8.58 26.90 16.29
N SER A 722 8.84 27.23 17.54
CA SER A 722 8.55 28.48 18.27
C SER A 722 9.71 28.79 19.21
N HIS A 723 9.68 29.96 19.88
CA HIS A 723 10.66 30.52 20.84
C HIS A 723 11.68 31.52 20.30
N PRO A 724 12.32 31.37 19.11
CA PRO A 724 13.30 32.36 18.67
C PRO A 724 12.74 33.78 18.51
N HIS A 725 11.41 33.97 18.55
CA HIS A 725 10.70 35.24 18.41
C HIS A 725 10.97 35.97 17.08
N VAL A 726 11.66 35.31 16.15
CA VAL A 726 11.98 35.74 14.79
C VAL A 726 11.71 34.60 13.82
N LEU A 727 11.58 34.91 12.53
CA LEU A 727 11.45 33.89 11.49
C LEU A 727 12.77 33.13 11.31
N GLN A 728 12.66 31.83 11.02
CA GLN A 728 13.78 30.97 10.64
C GLN A 728 13.42 30.16 9.38
N GLU A 729 14.41 29.51 8.77
CA GLU A 729 14.28 28.82 7.48
C GLU A 729 13.20 27.71 7.48
N ILE A 730 12.75 27.37 6.26
CA ILE A 730 11.87 26.23 5.99
C ILE A 730 12.66 25.20 5.18
N GLU A 731 12.63 23.95 5.62
CA GLU A 731 13.34 22.84 5.00
C GLU A 731 12.36 21.76 4.52
N GLN A 732 12.61 21.21 3.34
CA GLN A 732 11.98 19.97 2.86
C GLN A 732 12.92 18.80 3.15
N TYR A 733 12.50 17.86 4.00
CA TYR A 733 13.30 16.72 4.42
C TYR A 733 12.47 15.43 4.33
N LYS A 734 12.90 14.47 3.48
CA LYS A 734 12.23 13.17 3.25
C LYS A 734 10.71 13.27 2.98
N GLY A 735 10.30 14.27 2.20
CA GLY A 735 8.89 14.50 1.84
C GLY A 735 8.03 15.07 2.98
N ALA A 736 8.65 15.53 4.07
CA ALA A 736 8.02 16.32 5.14
C ALA A 736 8.53 17.76 5.12
N THR A 737 7.69 18.68 5.59
CA THR A 737 8.06 20.10 5.74
C THR A 737 8.47 20.39 7.18
N ILE A 738 9.56 21.14 7.34
CA ILE A 738 10.09 21.60 8.63
C ILE A 738 10.12 23.12 8.61
N VAL A 739 9.48 23.76 9.60
CA VAL A 739 9.51 25.21 9.81
C VAL A 739 10.19 25.48 11.15
N TYR A 740 11.35 26.12 11.16
CA TYR A 740 12.13 26.22 12.40
C TYR A 740 11.63 27.30 13.37
N SER A 741 11.01 28.37 12.88
CA SER A 741 10.35 29.37 13.71
C SER A 741 9.39 30.24 12.89
N LEU A 742 8.22 30.54 13.47
CA LEU A 742 7.20 31.43 12.90
C LEU A 742 7.23 32.84 13.53
N GLY A 743 8.13 33.08 14.50
CA GLY A 743 8.22 34.33 15.24
C GLY A 743 6.99 34.58 16.14
N ASN A 744 6.82 35.83 16.55
CA ASN A 744 5.68 36.24 17.37
C ASN A 744 4.40 36.37 16.54
N PHE A 745 3.23 36.12 17.14
CA PHE A 745 1.94 36.35 16.47
C PHE A 745 1.06 37.33 17.27
N VAL A 746 0.30 36.88 18.28
CA VAL A 746 -0.39 37.79 19.23
C VAL A 746 0.48 37.88 20.48
N PHE A 747 1.21 38.98 20.66
CA PHE A 747 2.29 39.00 21.63
C PHE A 747 2.05 39.96 22.80
N GLY A 748 1.48 39.45 23.89
CA GLY A 748 1.29 40.16 25.16
C GLY A 748 2.57 40.51 25.94
N GLY A 749 3.69 39.85 25.61
CA GLY A 749 4.95 39.98 26.34
C GLY A 749 5.66 41.34 26.23
N ASN A 750 5.19 42.25 25.39
CA ASN A 750 5.74 43.61 25.28
C ASN A 750 4.71 44.61 24.73
N THR A 751 4.80 45.88 25.13
CA THR A 751 4.03 47.00 24.54
C THR A 751 4.69 47.55 23.26
N GLN A 752 5.96 47.22 23.01
CA GLN A 752 6.69 47.54 21.80
C GLN A 752 7.50 46.34 21.30
N VAL A 753 7.00 45.66 20.27
CA VAL A 753 7.65 44.48 19.69
C VAL A 753 8.78 44.91 18.75
N ALA A 754 10.02 44.49 19.03
CA ALA A 754 11.20 44.83 18.24
C ALA A 754 11.18 44.19 16.84
N VAL A 755 10.75 42.92 16.75
CA VAL A 755 10.59 42.19 15.49
C VAL A 755 9.12 41.91 15.25
N LYS A 756 8.53 42.61 14.29
CA LYS A 756 7.10 42.52 13.96
C LYS A 756 6.80 41.59 12.80
N ASP A 757 7.81 41.08 12.10
CA ASP A 757 7.62 40.18 10.97
C ASP A 757 7.21 38.80 11.47
N THR A 758 6.12 38.28 10.91
CA THR A 758 5.61 36.94 11.18
C THR A 758 4.93 36.38 9.94
N VAL A 759 4.49 35.13 10.00
CA VAL A 759 3.90 34.43 8.87
C VAL A 759 2.82 33.45 9.35
N ILE A 760 1.74 33.36 8.58
CA ILE A 760 0.85 32.20 8.66
C ILE A 760 1.40 31.16 7.69
N PHE A 761 1.83 30.02 8.22
CA PHE A 761 2.23 28.87 7.41
C PHE A 761 1.01 28.00 7.15
N GLN A 762 0.72 27.70 5.89
CA GLN A 762 -0.37 26.79 5.51
C GLN A 762 0.17 25.58 4.76
N GLN A 763 -0.28 24.40 5.17
CA GLN A 763 0.00 23.14 4.48
C GLN A 763 -1.31 22.40 4.20
N THR A 764 -1.57 22.09 2.93
CA THR A 764 -2.74 21.32 2.51
C THR A 764 -2.36 19.87 2.21
N PHE A 765 -3.18 18.96 2.72
CA PHE A 765 -3.08 17.51 2.57
C PHE A 765 -4.34 16.99 1.89
N ARG A 766 -4.21 16.23 0.80
CA ARG A 766 -5.36 15.61 0.13
C ARG A 766 -5.45 14.14 0.42
N PHE A 767 -6.68 13.70 0.60
CA PHE A 767 -7.03 12.33 0.89
C PHE A 767 -7.92 11.73 -0.19
N LEU A 768 -7.70 10.45 -0.49
CA LEU A 768 -8.69 9.61 -1.15
C LEU A 768 -9.08 8.48 -0.19
N ASN A 769 -10.36 8.39 0.19
CA ASN A 769 -10.87 7.30 1.05
C ASN A 769 -10.00 7.04 2.29
N ASP A 770 -9.65 8.12 3.01
CA ASP A 770 -8.78 8.17 4.19
C ASP A 770 -7.28 8.04 3.97
N ARG A 771 -6.85 7.82 2.73
CA ARG A 771 -5.44 7.73 2.38
C ARG A 771 -4.85 9.06 1.97
N LEU A 772 -3.74 9.48 2.58
CA LEU A 772 -3.00 10.66 2.16
C LEU A 772 -2.39 10.42 0.76
N VAL A 773 -2.87 11.14 -0.26
CA VAL A 773 -2.44 11.00 -1.66
C VAL A 773 -1.57 12.15 -2.12
N GLU A 774 -1.63 13.31 -1.46
CA GLU A 774 -0.88 14.49 -1.87
C GLU A 774 -0.63 15.42 -0.69
N VAL A 775 0.58 15.97 -0.63
CA VAL A 775 0.95 17.12 0.20
C VAL A 775 1.19 18.26 -0.79
N GLU A 776 0.31 19.26 -0.80
CA GLU A 776 0.45 20.39 -1.71
C GLU A 776 1.70 21.22 -1.35
N LYS A 777 2.16 22.09 -2.25
CA LYS A 777 3.23 23.02 -1.88
C LYS A 777 2.75 23.95 -0.76
N GLU A 778 3.61 24.20 0.22
CA GLU A 778 3.31 25.09 1.33
C GLU A 778 3.01 26.52 0.86
N LYS A 779 2.15 27.21 1.60
CA LYS A 779 1.81 28.61 1.36
C LYS A 779 2.17 29.44 2.59
N LEU A 780 2.95 30.49 2.33
CA LEU A 780 3.40 31.44 3.33
C LEU A 780 2.64 32.75 3.14
N ILE A 781 1.93 33.19 4.18
CA ILE A 781 1.19 34.45 4.16
C ILE A 781 1.90 35.43 5.09
N PRO A 782 2.68 36.39 4.55
CA PRO A 782 3.37 37.39 5.36
C PRO A 782 2.37 38.20 6.20
N CYS A 783 2.68 38.31 7.48
CA CYS A 783 1.89 39.07 8.44
C CYS A 783 2.81 39.97 9.26
N SER A 784 2.21 40.94 9.94
CA SER A 784 2.85 41.68 11.01
C SER A 784 2.12 41.43 12.32
N VAL A 785 2.85 41.32 13.42
CA VAL A 785 2.34 41.15 14.80
C VAL A 785 1.37 42.25 15.22
N SER A 786 1.54 43.46 14.66
CA SER A 786 0.75 44.65 14.98
C SER A 786 0.32 45.36 13.70
N GLY A 787 -0.90 45.89 13.71
CA GLY A 787 -1.37 46.82 12.68
C GLY A 787 -0.69 48.19 12.74
N SER A 788 -0.08 48.51 13.88
CA SER A 788 0.64 49.77 14.11
C SER A 788 2.15 49.62 13.87
N LYS A 789 2.76 50.64 13.27
CA LYS A 789 4.22 50.72 13.12
C LYS A 789 4.91 51.10 14.42
N ASP A 790 4.26 51.89 15.28
CA ASP A 790 4.92 52.55 16.40
C ASP A 790 4.77 51.80 17.72
N PHE A 791 3.65 51.07 17.89
CA PHE A 791 3.32 50.35 19.12
C PHE A 791 2.77 48.95 18.83
N ASN A 792 2.59 48.15 19.87
CA ASN A 792 1.91 46.86 19.79
C ASN A 792 0.39 47.07 20.00
N ASP A 793 -0.40 46.83 18.96
CA ASP A 793 -1.86 46.86 19.05
C ASP A 793 -2.47 45.45 19.26
N TYR A 794 -1.62 44.43 19.48
CA TYR A 794 -1.96 43.03 19.71
C TYR A 794 -2.83 42.39 18.63
N ARG A 795 -2.85 42.96 17.43
CA ARG A 795 -3.69 42.50 16.33
C ARG A 795 -2.83 42.21 15.10
N PRO A 796 -2.53 40.94 14.80
CA PRO A 796 -1.83 40.57 13.60
C PRO A 796 -2.60 40.97 12.35
N VAL A 797 -1.87 41.49 11.37
CA VAL A 797 -2.42 41.92 10.08
C VAL A 797 -1.63 41.31 8.94
N LYS A 798 -2.33 40.88 7.89
CA LYS A 798 -1.66 40.49 6.64
C LYS A 798 -0.94 41.69 6.02
N ILE A 799 0.28 41.48 5.52
CA ILE A 799 1.06 42.50 4.82
C ILE A 799 1.31 42.11 3.36
N ASN A 800 1.29 43.09 2.46
CA ASN A 800 1.59 42.89 1.04
C ASN A 800 3.09 43.06 0.79
N LYS A 801 3.91 42.12 1.28
CA LYS A 801 5.32 41.99 0.87
C LYS A 801 5.41 41.02 -0.33
N LYS A 802 6.28 41.28 -1.31
CA LYS A 802 6.70 40.22 -2.27
C LYS A 802 7.37 39.10 -1.46
N GLN A 803 7.26 37.87 -1.94
CA GLN A 803 7.52 36.60 -1.25
C GLN A 803 8.61 36.59 -0.14
N PRO A 804 8.50 35.72 0.88
CA PRO A 804 9.47 35.56 1.98
C PRO A 804 10.90 35.17 1.60
N GLN A 805 11.29 35.13 0.32
CA GLN A 805 12.67 34.86 -0.09
C GLN A 805 13.63 36.02 0.25
N GLU A 806 13.13 37.13 0.80
CA GLU A 806 13.93 38.21 1.42
C GLU A 806 13.80 38.25 2.96
N LEU A 807 13.22 37.22 3.60
CA LEU A 807 13.12 37.09 5.06
C LEU A 807 14.13 36.09 5.61
#